data_AF-A0A7V1HYJ6-F1
#
_entry.id   AF-A0A7V1HYJ6-F1
#
_cell.length_a   1.000
_cell.length_b   1.000
_cell.length_c   1.000
_cell.angle_alpha   90.00
_cell.angle_beta   90.00
_cell.angle_gamma   90.00
#
_symmetry.space_group_name_H-M   'P 1'
#
loop_
_entity.id
_entity.type
_entity.pdbx_description
1 polymer ?
#
loop_
_entity_poly.entity_id
_entity_poly.type
_entity_poly.pdbx_seq_one_letter_code
_entity_poly.pdbx_strand_id
1 'polypeptide(L)'
;MDTYGSSFAEKPKDPIIFNAIRIRLASPEKIRSWSFGEVKKPETINYRTFKPERDGLFCAKIFGPVKDWECICGKYKRMKHKGIVCEKCGVEVILSKVRRERMGHIELASPVAHIWFFKGLPSRIGNFLDLTLRELEKIIYFEQYIVIDPGETELKYKQLLTDEAYRQAMEQHGEEAFKAGIGAEAINELIRGIDMDELSEDLKEALKETNSQQTQRKIAKRLKIVEAFRKSGNKPEWMILKVVPVIPPELRPLVPLDGGRFATSDLNDLYRRVINRNNRLKRIQELRAPDIIIRNEKRMLQEAVAALFDNGRRGRTLKGPNKRPLKSLSDMLKGKQGRFRQNLLGKRVDYSGRSVIVVGPELKFHECGLPKKMALEMFKPFIFNKLEQKGYATTIKSAKKMVELESPEVWEVLEEVVVNHPILLNRAPTLHRLGIQAFMPVLVEGKAIKLHPLVCAAFNADFDGDQMAVHVPLSTEAQNEAKFFMLSINNILSPANGKPIAVPSQDIVLGCYYLTKERGGSKGENKSFSGPSEVRCAFDNGELGVNAKIRARIGDQIYDTTTGRVLLFDILPEGIAFEKVNRLMVKKELQEMVHDVFIVKGRDATVKFLDDLKDIGFKMATMAGISISIDDMMIPGNKDELVEKASREVAKVNGQYHNGLITQGERYNKIIDIWAHVTDQVADEMFKELQRQDDDIVSGKAPDSDFNSIFIMAESGARGSGQQIRQLAGMRGLMAKPSGEIMETPITANFREGLSVLQYFISTHGARKGLADTALKTANSGYLTRRLVDVAQDIIILEDDCGTLNGIEVTALIEGGEVIQELGERILGRISLEEVVDPFNKEVLLKPNQMIDEQAIKLFEERGIERVKIRSTLTCESKDGVCILCYGRNLASGDLVEIGEAVGVIAAQSIGEPGTQLTMRTFHIGGTASRVAEQTTLQAKKDGLVKYVDIKSIRTEGKENVVMNRNGGLIIQNNQGRELARHKILYSARLCVNDGDRVKEGDILAEWDPYSMSILTEKKGTVAFGDIVENLTMREEYDDTTGHS
;
A
#
# COMPACT_ATOMS: atom_id res chain seq x y z
N MET A 1 -0.49 -42.35 20.28
CA MET A 1 -1.61 -42.67 21.19
C MET A 1 -2.85 -42.00 20.61
N ASP A 2 -3.52 -42.74 19.73
CA ASP A 2 -4.68 -42.30 18.96
C ASP A 2 -5.97 -42.62 19.73
N THR A 3 -6.57 -41.62 20.37
CA THR A 3 -7.99 -41.59 20.73
C THR A 3 -8.41 -40.17 21.06
N TYR A 4 -8.70 -39.35 20.04
CA TYR A 4 -9.51 -38.15 20.21
C TYR A 4 -10.72 -38.23 19.28
N GLY A 5 -11.88 -38.47 19.88
CA GLY A 5 -13.17 -38.52 19.20
C GLY A 5 -13.51 -37.17 18.58
N SER A 6 -13.35 -37.08 17.26
CA SER A 6 -13.79 -35.96 16.44
C SER A 6 -15.31 -36.01 16.26
N SER A 7 -16.08 -35.42 17.18
CA SER A 7 -17.55 -35.27 17.04
C SER A 7 -18.04 -33.83 16.92
N PHE A 8 -17.14 -32.84 16.75
CA PHE A 8 -17.52 -31.41 16.71
C PHE A 8 -17.56 -30.74 15.33
N ALA A 9 -17.35 -31.51 14.26
CA ALA A 9 -17.72 -31.08 12.92
C ALA A 9 -18.10 -32.31 12.12
N GLU A 10 -19.36 -32.43 11.71
CA GLU A 10 -19.64 -33.18 10.49
C GLU A 10 -18.85 -32.46 9.39
N LYS A 11 -17.62 -32.94 9.12
CA LYS A 11 -16.92 -32.60 7.89
C LYS A 11 -17.94 -32.79 6.76
N PRO A 12 -18.14 -31.81 5.87
CA PRO A 12 -19.05 -31.99 4.75
C PRO A 12 -18.69 -33.32 4.09
N LYS A 13 -19.69 -34.20 3.94
CA LYS A 13 -19.48 -35.64 3.68
C LYS A 13 -18.66 -35.97 2.44
N ASP A 14 -18.38 -35.00 1.57
CA ASP A 14 -17.28 -35.00 0.60
C ASP A 14 -16.98 -33.54 0.24
N PRO A 15 -15.84 -32.93 0.64
CA PRO A 15 -15.39 -31.74 -0.06
C PRO A 15 -15.09 -32.18 -1.49
N ILE A 16 -15.79 -31.62 -2.48
CA ILE A 16 -15.45 -31.86 -3.88
C ILE A 16 -14.04 -31.31 -4.06
N ILE A 17 -13.03 -32.18 -4.03
CA ILE A 17 -11.64 -31.82 -4.31
C ILE A 17 -11.56 -31.61 -5.82
N PHE A 18 -11.31 -30.36 -6.23
CA PHE A 18 -11.13 -30.00 -7.62
C PHE A 18 -9.83 -29.23 -7.78
N ASN A 19 -9.11 -29.46 -8.88
CA ASN A 19 -7.81 -28.83 -9.13
C ASN A 19 -7.95 -27.51 -9.91
N ALA A 20 -9.03 -27.35 -10.67
CA ALA A 20 -9.25 -26.17 -11.51
C ALA A 20 -10.74 -25.85 -11.67
N ILE A 21 -11.04 -24.57 -11.88
CA ILE A 21 -12.38 -24.09 -12.22
C ILE A 21 -12.38 -23.66 -13.68
N ARG A 22 -13.37 -24.14 -14.44
CA ARG A 22 -13.56 -23.77 -15.85
C ARG A 22 -14.81 -22.93 -16.01
N ILE A 23 -14.72 -21.84 -16.77
CA ILE A 23 -15.85 -21.00 -17.17
C ILE A 23 -16.20 -21.22 -18.65
N ARG A 24 -17.50 -21.34 -18.95
CA ARG A 24 -18.03 -21.46 -20.31
C ARG A 24 -19.35 -20.70 -20.44
N LEU A 25 -19.74 -20.39 -21.67
CA LEU A 25 -21.08 -19.86 -21.94
C LEU A 25 -22.12 -20.97 -21.72
N ALA A 26 -23.26 -20.62 -21.13
CA ALA A 26 -24.33 -21.57 -20.88
C ALA A 26 -25.26 -21.66 -22.09
N SER A 27 -25.35 -22.84 -22.70
CA SER A 27 -26.34 -23.09 -23.75
C SER A 27 -27.76 -23.09 -23.18
N PRO A 28 -28.79 -22.80 -23.98
CA PRO A 28 -30.19 -22.88 -23.54
C PRO A 28 -30.55 -24.26 -22.95
N GLU A 29 -30.07 -25.34 -23.55
CA GLU A 29 -30.24 -26.71 -23.07
C GLU A 29 -29.57 -26.93 -21.71
N LYS A 30 -28.36 -26.38 -21.52
CA LYS A 30 -27.65 -26.48 -20.24
C LYS A 30 -28.37 -25.72 -19.14
N ILE A 31 -28.92 -24.54 -19.44
CA ILE A 31 -29.74 -23.77 -18.49
C ILE A 31 -30.98 -24.57 -18.06
N ARG A 32 -31.64 -25.25 -19.01
CA ARG A 32 -32.77 -26.14 -18.70
C ARG A 32 -32.35 -27.32 -17.83
N SER A 33 -31.16 -27.90 -18.08
CA SER A 33 -30.64 -29.02 -17.28
C SER A 33 -30.35 -28.65 -15.81
N TRP A 34 -30.03 -27.39 -15.52
CA TRP A 34 -29.84 -26.89 -14.15
C TRP A 34 -31.16 -26.55 -13.45
N SER A 35 -32.23 -26.39 -14.21
CA SER A 35 -33.48 -25.89 -13.69
C SER A 35 -34.40 -27.00 -13.22
N PHE A 36 -35.05 -26.77 -12.08
CA PHE A 36 -36.07 -27.66 -11.51
C PHE A 36 -37.49 -27.28 -11.96
N GLY A 37 -37.65 -26.24 -12.77
CA GLY A 37 -38.94 -25.84 -13.33
C GLY A 37 -38.98 -24.40 -13.87
N GLU A 38 -39.97 -24.14 -14.72
CA GLU A 38 -40.23 -22.82 -15.32
C GLU A 38 -40.99 -21.92 -14.34
N VAL A 39 -40.51 -20.69 -14.14
CA VAL A 39 -41.21 -19.66 -13.36
C VAL A 39 -42.12 -18.87 -14.29
N LYS A 40 -43.44 -19.10 -14.16
CA LYS A 40 -44.46 -18.49 -15.03
C LYS A 40 -45.05 -17.22 -14.44
N LYS A 41 -45.12 -17.15 -13.11
CA LYS A 41 -45.86 -16.13 -12.38
C LYS A 41 -44.94 -15.11 -11.68
N PRO A 42 -45.25 -13.81 -11.75
CA PRO A 42 -44.48 -12.73 -11.11
C PRO A 42 -44.66 -12.67 -9.59
N GLU A 43 -45.70 -13.31 -9.04
CA GLU A 43 -46.03 -13.29 -7.63
C GLU A 43 -44.97 -14.02 -6.78
N THR A 44 -44.82 -13.59 -5.53
CA THR A 44 -43.81 -14.12 -4.60
C THR A 44 -44.46 -15.01 -3.55
N ILE A 45 -45.10 -14.39 -2.56
CA ILE A 45 -45.88 -15.04 -1.51
C ILE A 45 -47.31 -14.52 -1.53
N ASN A 46 -48.23 -15.33 -1.01
CA ASN A 46 -49.60 -14.93 -0.81
C ASN A 46 -49.71 -14.08 0.46
N TYR A 47 -50.27 -12.86 0.34
CA TYR A 47 -50.34 -11.90 1.45
C TYR A 47 -51.17 -12.35 2.65
N ARG A 48 -52.13 -13.29 2.47
CA ARG A 48 -52.98 -13.79 3.56
C ARG A 48 -52.35 -14.97 4.31
N THR A 49 -51.73 -15.89 3.57
CA THR A 49 -51.20 -17.14 4.13
C THR A 49 -49.70 -17.12 4.39
N PHE A 50 -49.00 -16.11 3.86
CA PHE A 50 -47.54 -16.00 3.81
C PHE A 50 -46.83 -17.21 3.17
N LYS A 51 -47.60 -18.06 2.47
CA LYS A 51 -47.06 -19.23 1.76
C LYS A 51 -46.58 -18.80 0.37
N PRO A 52 -45.50 -19.42 -0.14
CA PRO A 52 -45.07 -19.19 -1.51
C PRO A 52 -46.14 -19.53 -2.54
N GLU A 53 -46.27 -18.68 -3.55
CA GLU A 53 -47.25 -18.86 -4.61
C GLU A 53 -46.82 -19.97 -5.59
N ARG A 54 -47.80 -20.73 -6.12
CA ARG A 54 -47.53 -21.80 -7.09
C ARG A 54 -47.07 -21.19 -8.42
N ASP A 55 -46.00 -21.75 -8.98
CA ASP A 55 -45.31 -21.30 -10.21
C ASP A 55 -44.76 -19.86 -10.15
N GLY A 56 -44.75 -19.24 -8.97
CA GLY A 56 -44.21 -17.92 -8.70
C GLY A 56 -42.70 -17.91 -8.39
N LEU A 57 -42.17 -16.72 -8.11
CA LEU A 57 -40.74 -16.49 -7.85
C LEU A 57 -40.21 -17.22 -6.60
N PHE A 58 -41.07 -17.66 -5.67
CA PHE A 58 -40.68 -18.40 -4.47
C PHE A 58 -41.24 -19.83 -4.43
N CYS A 59 -41.79 -20.31 -5.55
CA CYS A 59 -42.50 -21.58 -5.68
C CYS A 59 -41.78 -22.75 -5.00
N ALA A 60 -42.45 -23.39 -4.04
CA ALA A 60 -41.87 -24.53 -3.31
C ALA A 60 -41.70 -25.79 -4.17
N LYS A 61 -42.48 -25.93 -5.26
CA LYS A 61 -42.33 -27.04 -6.20
C LYS A 61 -40.99 -26.96 -6.96
N ILE A 62 -40.59 -25.76 -7.37
CA ILE A 62 -39.37 -25.52 -8.15
C ILE A 62 -38.15 -25.50 -7.22
N PHE A 63 -38.21 -24.71 -6.16
CA PHE A 63 -37.03 -24.42 -5.34
C PHE A 63 -36.87 -25.36 -4.13
N GLY A 64 -37.91 -26.07 -3.72
CA GLY A 64 -37.90 -26.95 -2.54
C GLY A 64 -38.71 -26.40 -1.35
N PRO A 65 -38.77 -27.15 -0.23
CA PRO A 65 -39.64 -26.87 0.91
C PRO A 65 -39.13 -25.69 1.77
N VAL A 66 -40.06 -24.93 2.36
CA VAL A 66 -39.72 -23.76 3.22
C VAL A 66 -39.22 -24.19 4.60
N LYS A 67 -39.68 -25.34 5.10
CA LYS A 67 -39.29 -25.93 6.39
C LYS A 67 -38.68 -27.30 6.15
N ASP A 68 -37.73 -27.67 7.00
CA ASP A 68 -37.06 -28.96 6.89
C ASP A 68 -38.05 -30.11 7.04
N TRP A 69 -38.00 -31.05 6.08
CA TRP A 69 -38.83 -32.26 6.08
C TRP A 69 -40.35 -31.99 6.12
N GLU A 70 -40.81 -30.85 5.61
CA GLU A 70 -42.23 -30.50 5.57
C GLU A 70 -42.66 -29.95 4.19
N CYS A 71 -43.70 -30.56 3.61
CA CYS A 71 -44.31 -30.05 2.38
C CYS A 71 -45.20 -28.83 2.65
N ILE A 72 -45.43 -27.97 1.63
CA ILE A 72 -46.16 -26.70 1.80
C ILE A 72 -47.62 -26.84 2.26
N CYS A 73 -48.28 -27.97 1.94
CA CYS A 73 -49.65 -28.25 2.36
C CYS A 73 -49.75 -28.89 3.76
N GLY A 74 -48.63 -29.34 4.33
CA GLY A 74 -48.58 -29.97 5.65
C GLY A 74 -49.04 -31.44 5.71
N LYS A 75 -49.35 -32.11 4.58
CA LYS A 75 -49.73 -33.53 4.53
C LYS A 75 -48.58 -34.43 5.02
N TYR A 76 -47.39 -34.20 4.47
CA TYR A 76 -46.17 -34.91 4.85
C TYR A 76 -45.28 -34.02 5.72
N LYS A 77 -44.93 -34.53 6.91
CA LYS A 77 -44.09 -33.86 7.92
C LYS A 77 -43.11 -34.85 8.56
N ARG A 78 -41.98 -34.33 9.02
CA ARG A 78 -40.90 -35.06 9.71
C ARG A 78 -40.10 -35.97 8.77
N MET A 79 -38.95 -36.41 9.27
CA MET A 79 -37.92 -37.14 8.50
C MET A 79 -38.39 -38.47 7.90
N LYS A 80 -39.46 -39.07 8.45
CA LYS A 80 -40.04 -40.33 7.96
C LYS A 80 -40.52 -40.32 6.50
N HIS A 81 -40.79 -39.13 5.94
CA HIS A 81 -41.27 -38.96 4.57
C HIS A 81 -40.19 -38.41 3.63
N LYS A 82 -38.91 -38.56 3.99
CA LYS A 82 -37.77 -38.12 3.19
C LYS A 82 -37.85 -38.63 1.75
N GLY A 83 -37.71 -37.71 0.79
CA GLY A 83 -37.67 -38.02 -0.65
C GLY A 83 -39.05 -38.23 -1.30
N ILE A 84 -40.14 -38.18 -0.53
CA ILE A 84 -41.50 -38.31 -1.09
C ILE A 84 -41.93 -36.97 -1.70
N VAL A 85 -42.43 -37.00 -2.94
CA VAL A 85 -43.08 -35.85 -3.58
C VAL A 85 -44.56 -35.83 -3.23
N CYS A 86 -45.03 -34.73 -2.66
CA CYS A 86 -46.40 -34.64 -2.21
C CYS A 86 -47.41 -34.57 -3.36
N GLU A 87 -48.36 -35.51 -3.44
CA GLU A 87 -49.42 -35.52 -4.47
C GLU A 87 -50.26 -34.24 -4.50
N LYS A 88 -50.55 -33.64 -3.34
CA LYS A 88 -51.44 -32.47 -3.23
C LYS A 88 -50.78 -31.17 -3.70
N CYS A 89 -49.47 -31.01 -3.47
CA CYS A 89 -48.77 -29.75 -3.73
C CYS A 89 -47.56 -29.85 -4.66
N GLY A 90 -47.14 -31.06 -5.02
CA GLY A 90 -45.98 -31.34 -5.86
C GLY A 90 -44.63 -31.01 -5.20
N VAL A 91 -44.59 -30.71 -3.91
CA VAL A 91 -43.35 -30.35 -3.19
C VAL A 91 -42.69 -31.61 -2.65
N GLU A 92 -41.40 -31.74 -2.93
CA GLU A 92 -40.53 -32.79 -2.41
C GLU A 92 -40.17 -32.55 -0.95
N VAL A 93 -40.24 -33.59 -0.11
CA VAL A 93 -39.94 -33.52 1.33
C VAL A 93 -38.45 -33.76 1.57
N ILE A 94 -37.70 -32.67 1.67
CA ILE A 94 -36.23 -32.62 1.83
C ILE A 94 -35.84 -31.48 2.78
N LEU A 95 -34.54 -31.25 2.97
CA LEU A 95 -34.02 -30.11 3.72
C LEU A 95 -34.32 -28.79 3.00
N SER A 96 -34.62 -27.74 3.75
CA SER A 96 -34.89 -26.40 3.21
C SER A 96 -33.67 -25.78 2.53
N LYS A 97 -32.44 -26.17 2.95
CA LYS A 97 -31.15 -25.72 2.39
C LYS A 97 -31.05 -25.83 0.86
N VAL A 98 -31.74 -26.80 0.25
CA VAL A 98 -31.79 -26.95 -1.21
C VAL A 98 -32.37 -25.74 -1.93
N ARG A 99 -33.15 -24.89 -1.24
CA ARG A 99 -33.67 -23.60 -1.77
C ARG A 99 -32.58 -22.57 -2.03
N ARG A 100 -31.34 -22.85 -1.61
CA ARG A 100 -30.14 -22.08 -1.95
C ARG A 100 -29.43 -22.58 -3.21
N GLU A 101 -29.70 -23.82 -3.63
CA GLU A 101 -28.98 -24.53 -4.68
C GLU A 101 -29.84 -24.69 -5.95
N ARG A 102 -31.13 -25.04 -5.80
CA ARG A 102 -32.04 -25.30 -6.93
C ARG A 102 -32.35 -24.02 -7.72
N MET A 103 -32.13 -24.05 -9.03
CA MET A 103 -32.41 -22.92 -9.93
C MET A 103 -33.75 -23.07 -10.65
N GLY A 104 -34.36 -21.94 -11.01
CA GLY A 104 -35.49 -21.88 -11.94
C GLY A 104 -35.05 -21.38 -13.31
N HIS A 105 -35.95 -21.36 -14.29
CA HIS A 105 -35.72 -20.67 -15.56
C HIS A 105 -36.97 -19.95 -16.04
N ILE A 106 -36.78 -19.00 -16.97
CA ILE A 106 -37.84 -18.30 -17.69
C ILE A 106 -37.61 -18.53 -19.18
N GLU A 107 -38.60 -19.10 -19.87
CA GLU A 107 -38.58 -19.26 -21.32
C GLU A 107 -39.00 -17.93 -21.99
N LEU A 108 -38.08 -17.30 -22.71
CA LEU A 108 -38.33 -16.01 -23.37
C LEU A 108 -39.18 -16.22 -24.63
N ALA A 109 -40.14 -15.33 -24.86
CA ALA A 109 -40.99 -15.33 -26.05
C ALA A 109 -40.26 -14.84 -27.31
N SER A 110 -39.14 -14.12 -27.13
CA SER A 110 -38.27 -13.63 -28.21
C SER A 110 -36.82 -13.76 -27.75
N PRO A 111 -35.88 -14.11 -28.65
CA PRO A 111 -34.45 -14.04 -28.36
C PRO A 111 -34.02 -12.64 -27.93
N VAL A 112 -33.10 -12.57 -26.97
CA VAL A 112 -32.61 -11.32 -26.36
C VAL A 112 -31.09 -11.31 -26.35
N ALA A 113 -30.47 -10.23 -26.83
CA ALA A 113 -29.02 -10.09 -26.80
C ALA A 113 -28.53 -9.87 -25.36
N HIS A 114 -27.51 -10.63 -24.94
CA HIS A 114 -26.95 -10.47 -23.60
C HIS A 114 -26.14 -9.16 -23.49
N ILE A 115 -26.46 -8.32 -22.50
CA ILE A 115 -25.90 -6.96 -22.35
C ILE A 115 -24.36 -6.92 -22.22
N TRP A 116 -23.76 -7.94 -21.60
CA TRP A 116 -22.29 -8.04 -21.47
C TRP A 116 -21.55 -8.16 -22.80
N PHE A 117 -22.06 -8.95 -23.75
CA PHE A 117 -21.41 -9.16 -25.05
C PHE A 117 -21.74 -8.04 -26.04
N PHE A 118 -22.90 -7.42 -25.87
CA PHE A 118 -23.37 -6.30 -26.68
C PHE A 118 -22.69 -4.97 -26.30
N LYS A 119 -22.85 -4.50 -25.05
CA LYS A 119 -22.35 -3.19 -24.55
C LYS A 119 -21.04 -3.30 -23.77
N GLY A 120 -20.40 -4.48 -23.74
CA GLY A 120 -19.03 -4.61 -23.23
C GLY A 120 -18.09 -3.75 -24.06
N LEU A 121 -17.14 -3.07 -23.43
CA LEU A 121 -16.05 -2.41 -24.14
C LEU A 121 -14.81 -3.30 -24.03
N PRO A 122 -14.29 -3.85 -25.14
CA PRO A 122 -14.83 -3.81 -26.51
C PRO A 122 -16.01 -4.79 -26.74
N SER A 123 -16.92 -4.46 -27.68
CA SER A 123 -18.13 -5.26 -27.94
C SER A 123 -17.76 -6.58 -28.59
N ARG A 124 -18.23 -7.71 -28.04
CA ARG A 124 -17.90 -9.04 -28.58
C ARG A 124 -18.73 -9.35 -29.81
N ILE A 125 -20.02 -9.03 -29.79
CA ILE A 125 -20.92 -9.18 -30.94
C ILE A 125 -20.48 -8.25 -32.09
N GLY A 126 -20.12 -7.00 -31.77
CA GLY A 126 -19.69 -6.02 -32.78
C GLY A 126 -18.41 -6.44 -33.49
N ASN A 127 -17.38 -6.80 -32.72
CA ASN A 127 -16.13 -7.27 -33.33
C ASN A 127 -16.31 -8.59 -34.10
N PHE A 128 -17.20 -9.48 -33.67
CA PHE A 128 -17.44 -10.75 -34.36
C PHE A 128 -18.11 -10.53 -35.73
N LEU A 129 -19.17 -9.71 -35.78
CA LEU A 129 -19.92 -9.41 -37.00
C LEU A 129 -19.30 -8.33 -37.89
N ASP A 130 -18.25 -7.67 -37.41
CA ASP A 130 -17.67 -6.46 -37.99
C ASP A 130 -18.62 -5.26 -38.10
N LEU A 131 -19.44 -5.08 -37.06
CA LEU A 131 -20.39 -3.97 -36.93
C LEU A 131 -19.96 -3.02 -35.82
N THR A 132 -20.23 -1.72 -36.01
CA THR A 132 -20.03 -0.74 -34.94
C THR A 132 -21.07 -0.90 -33.84
N LEU A 133 -20.75 -0.42 -32.62
CA LEU A 133 -21.67 -0.50 -31.49
C LEU A 133 -22.99 0.27 -31.76
N ARG A 134 -22.91 1.41 -32.46
CA ARG A 134 -24.08 2.23 -32.80
C ARG A 134 -25.01 1.50 -33.78
N GLU A 135 -24.45 0.83 -34.77
CA GLU A 135 -25.22 0.03 -35.73
C GLU A 135 -25.92 -1.14 -35.03
N LEU A 136 -25.22 -1.87 -34.16
CA LEU A 136 -25.83 -2.93 -33.37
C LEU A 136 -26.96 -2.44 -32.46
N GLU A 137 -26.85 -1.24 -31.88
CA GLU A 137 -27.92 -0.64 -31.10
C GLU A 137 -29.18 -0.41 -31.91
N LYS A 138 -29.05 0.14 -33.12
CA LYS A 138 -30.18 0.39 -34.00
C LYS A 138 -30.88 -0.91 -34.41
N ILE A 139 -30.13 -1.98 -34.65
CA ILE A 139 -30.72 -3.29 -34.98
C ILE A 139 -31.43 -3.90 -33.76
N ILE A 140 -30.73 -4.02 -32.61
CA ILE A 140 -31.24 -4.74 -31.42
C ILE A 140 -32.47 -4.04 -30.82
N TYR A 141 -32.54 -2.71 -30.86
CA TYR A 141 -33.67 -1.94 -30.32
C TYR A 141 -34.78 -1.65 -31.35
N PHE A 142 -34.76 -2.35 -32.49
CA PHE A 142 -35.80 -2.31 -33.52
C PHE A 142 -35.97 -0.95 -34.22
N GLU A 143 -34.86 -0.26 -34.53
CA GLU A 143 -34.87 1.00 -35.30
C GLU A 143 -34.56 0.79 -36.80
N GLN A 144 -33.65 -0.12 -37.14
CA GLN A 144 -33.23 -0.40 -38.53
C GLN A 144 -33.15 -1.90 -38.80
N TYR A 145 -33.40 -2.29 -40.04
CA TYR A 145 -33.22 -3.67 -40.52
C TYR A 145 -31.79 -3.89 -40.97
N ILE A 146 -31.35 -5.14 -40.93
CA ILE A 146 -30.08 -5.59 -41.49
C ILE A 146 -30.36 -6.65 -42.55
N VAL A 147 -29.71 -6.54 -43.70
CA VAL A 147 -29.76 -7.54 -44.77
C VAL A 147 -29.00 -8.79 -44.31
N ILE A 148 -29.72 -9.90 -44.21
CA ILE A 148 -29.21 -11.22 -43.82
C ILE A 148 -28.76 -11.98 -45.06
N ASP A 149 -29.56 -11.93 -46.11
CA ASP A 149 -29.26 -12.53 -47.40
C ASP A 149 -29.66 -11.54 -48.51
N PRO A 150 -28.70 -11.03 -49.30
CA PRO A 150 -29.00 -10.10 -50.39
C PRO A 150 -29.67 -10.77 -51.61
N GLY A 151 -29.64 -12.10 -51.74
CA GLY A 151 -30.20 -12.80 -52.90
C GLY A 151 -29.63 -12.27 -54.23
N GLU A 152 -30.52 -12.00 -55.20
CA GLU A 152 -30.16 -11.43 -56.51
C GLU A 152 -30.26 -9.89 -56.57
N THR A 153 -30.45 -9.21 -55.44
CA THR A 153 -30.65 -7.75 -55.39
C THR A 153 -29.34 -6.96 -55.36
N GLU A 154 -29.42 -5.64 -55.57
CA GLU A 154 -28.27 -4.72 -55.45
C GLU A 154 -27.80 -4.49 -54.00
N LEU A 155 -28.51 -5.05 -53.01
CA LEU A 155 -28.22 -4.87 -51.60
C LEU A 155 -26.95 -5.61 -51.18
N LYS A 156 -26.20 -5.05 -50.21
CA LYS A 156 -25.00 -5.69 -49.67
C LYS A 156 -25.32 -6.49 -48.41
N TYR A 157 -24.63 -7.62 -48.24
CA TYR A 157 -24.65 -8.38 -46.98
C TYR A 157 -24.28 -7.48 -45.80
N LYS A 158 -25.08 -7.52 -44.71
CA LYS A 158 -24.99 -6.65 -43.52
C LYS A 158 -25.25 -5.16 -43.74
N GLN A 159 -25.80 -4.76 -44.88
CA GLN A 159 -26.27 -3.39 -45.08
C GLN A 159 -27.45 -3.06 -44.17
N LEU A 160 -27.46 -1.84 -43.62
CA LEU A 160 -28.57 -1.34 -42.80
C LEU A 160 -29.60 -0.61 -43.65
N LEU A 161 -30.87 -0.91 -43.40
CA LEU A 161 -32.02 -0.30 -44.06
C LEU A 161 -32.93 0.38 -43.04
N THR A 162 -33.39 1.60 -43.34
CA THR A 162 -34.49 2.24 -42.62
C THR A 162 -35.82 1.57 -42.97
N ASP A 163 -36.88 1.81 -42.19
CA ASP A 163 -38.20 1.22 -42.49
C ASP A 163 -38.73 1.68 -43.87
N GLU A 164 -38.43 2.92 -44.28
CA GLU A 164 -38.74 3.45 -45.62
C GLU A 164 -37.93 2.75 -46.72
N ALA A 165 -36.61 2.65 -46.56
CA ALA A 165 -35.74 2.00 -47.54
C ALA A 165 -36.06 0.49 -47.67
N TYR A 166 -36.44 -0.15 -46.57
CA TYR A 166 -36.88 -1.55 -46.58
C TYR A 166 -38.19 -1.73 -47.35
N ARG A 167 -39.17 -0.83 -47.17
CA ARG A 167 -40.42 -0.86 -47.96
C ARG A 167 -40.16 -0.61 -49.44
N GLN A 168 -39.32 0.38 -49.79
CA GLN A 168 -38.95 0.65 -51.17
C GLN A 168 -38.25 -0.57 -51.82
N ALA A 169 -37.31 -1.20 -51.11
CA ALA A 169 -36.65 -2.41 -51.58
C ALA A 169 -37.63 -3.58 -51.75
N MET A 170 -38.61 -3.74 -50.84
CA MET A 170 -39.68 -4.73 -50.97
C MET A 170 -40.60 -4.45 -52.16
N GLU A 171 -40.97 -3.19 -52.41
CA GLU A 171 -41.80 -2.79 -53.54
C GLU A 171 -41.07 -3.00 -54.89
N GLN A 172 -39.77 -2.78 -54.94
CA GLN A 172 -38.96 -2.89 -56.15
C GLN A 172 -38.61 -4.33 -56.52
N HIS A 173 -38.20 -5.15 -55.54
CA HIS A 173 -37.64 -6.48 -55.79
C HIS A 173 -38.59 -7.63 -55.43
N GLY A 174 -39.69 -7.37 -54.71
CA GLY A 174 -40.62 -8.39 -54.26
C GLY A 174 -40.22 -9.08 -52.94
N GLU A 175 -41.18 -9.78 -52.33
CA GLU A 175 -41.06 -10.33 -50.96
C GLU A 175 -40.04 -11.47 -50.82
N GLU A 176 -39.72 -12.19 -51.90
CA GLU A 176 -38.80 -13.35 -51.88
C GLU A 176 -37.39 -13.04 -52.41
N ALA A 177 -37.13 -11.83 -52.92
CA ALA A 177 -35.87 -11.53 -53.60
C ALA A 177 -34.67 -11.32 -52.66
N PHE A 178 -34.91 -10.90 -51.42
CA PHE A 178 -33.88 -10.73 -50.39
C PHE A 178 -34.45 -10.95 -49.00
N LYS A 179 -33.59 -11.34 -48.04
CA LYS A 179 -33.97 -11.52 -46.64
C LYS A 179 -33.33 -10.44 -45.78
N ALA A 180 -34.14 -9.56 -45.20
CA ALA A 180 -33.70 -8.65 -44.14
C ALA A 180 -34.47 -8.89 -42.83
N GLY A 181 -33.79 -8.71 -41.71
CA GLY A 181 -34.37 -8.91 -40.38
C GLY A 181 -34.06 -7.75 -39.45
N ILE A 182 -34.76 -7.73 -38.30
CA ILE A 182 -34.58 -6.71 -37.27
C ILE A 182 -34.53 -7.36 -35.87
N GLY A 183 -33.90 -6.68 -34.92
CA GLY A 183 -33.81 -7.13 -33.53
C GLY A 183 -32.74 -8.20 -33.28
N ALA A 184 -32.77 -8.78 -32.09
CA ALA A 184 -31.82 -9.82 -31.69
C ALA A 184 -32.01 -11.15 -32.46
N GLU A 185 -33.16 -11.36 -33.09
CA GLU A 185 -33.43 -12.51 -33.97
C GLU A 185 -32.55 -12.46 -35.23
N ALA A 186 -32.49 -11.30 -35.89
CA ALA A 186 -31.65 -11.09 -37.07
C ALA A 186 -30.16 -11.28 -36.76
N ILE A 187 -29.71 -10.76 -35.62
CA ILE A 187 -28.34 -10.96 -35.15
C ILE A 187 -28.04 -12.45 -34.89
N ASN A 188 -29.01 -13.19 -34.34
CA ASN A 188 -28.84 -14.63 -34.11
C ASN A 188 -28.75 -15.41 -35.43
N GLU A 189 -29.53 -15.04 -36.45
CA GLU A 189 -29.43 -15.65 -37.79
C GLU A 189 -28.09 -15.33 -38.46
N LEU A 190 -27.63 -14.08 -38.42
CA LEU A 190 -26.32 -13.68 -38.95
C LEU A 190 -25.18 -14.44 -38.29
N ILE A 191 -25.23 -14.64 -36.97
CA ILE A 191 -24.21 -15.38 -36.23
C ILE A 191 -24.21 -16.87 -36.61
N ARG A 192 -25.38 -17.45 -36.92
CA ARG A 192 -25.52 -18.85 -37.33
C ARG A 192 -25.02 -19.14 -38.74
N GLY A 193 -25.12 -18.15 -39.64
CA GLY A 193 -24.66 -18.29 -41.02
C GLY A 193 -23.15 -18.14 -41.22
N ILE A 194 -22.37 -17.90 -40.16
CA ILE A 194 -20.91 -17.72 -40.25
C ILE A 194 -20.21 -19.03 -39.88
N ASP A 195 -19.42 -19.58 -40.80
CA ASP A 195 -18.44 -20.62 -40.49
C ASP A 195 -17.20 -19.99 -39.81
N MET A 196 -16.80 -20.55 -38.67
CA MET A 196 -15.67 -20.06 -37.90
C MET A 196 -14.32 -20.52 -38.48
N ASP A 197 -14.29 -21.66 -39.17
CA ASP A 197 -13.07 -22.21 -39.73
C ASP A 197 -12.65 -21.38 -40.95
N GLU A 198 -13.58 -21.16 -41.90
CA GLU A 198 -13.39 -20.30 -43.07
C GLU A 198 -13.03 -18.86 -42.66
N LEU A 199 -13.82 -18.24 -41.78
CA LEU A 199 -13.57 -16.87 -41.33
C LEU A 199 -12.19 -16.72 -40.65
N SER A 200 -11.68 -17.77 -40.01
CA SER A 200 -10.36 -17.73 -39.38
C SER A 200 -9.24 -17.74 -40.41
N GLU A 201 -9.42 -18.37 -41.56
CA GLU A 201 -8.44 -18.40 -42.65
C GLU A 201 -8.45 -17.07 -43.39
N ASP A 202 -9.63 -16.58 -43.76
CA ASP A 202 -9.83 -15.26 -44.40
C ASP A 202 -9.15 -14.13 -43.59
N LEU A 203 -9.35 -14.13 -42.26
CA LEU A 203 -8.77 -13.10 -41.39
C LEU A 203 -7.25 -13.21 -41.27
N LYS A 204 -6.66 -14.40 -41.44
CA LYS A 204 -5.20 -14.60 -41.44
C LYS A 204 -4.60 -14.11 -42.74
N GLU A 205 -5.26 -14.34 -43.86
CA GLU A 205 -4.85 -13.83 -45.17
C GLU A 205 -4.95 -12.31 -45.23
N ALA A 206 -6.11 -11.75 -44.85
CA ALA A 206 -6.32 -10.30 -44.80
C ALA A 206 -5.32 -9.57 -43.90
N LEU A 207 -4.83 -10.22 -42.82
CA LEU A 207 -3.82 -9.67 -41.93
C LEU A 207 -2.43 -9.57 -42.60
N LYS A 208 -2.10 -10.51 -43.51
CA LYS A 208 -0.84 -10.50 -44.26
C LYS A 208 -0.85 -9.46 -45.39
N GLU A 209 -1.99 -9.28 -46.06
CA GLU A 209 -2.12 -8.37 -47.20
C GLU A 209 -2.20 -6.89 -46.80
N THR A 210 -2.73 -6.60 -45.61
CA THR A 210 -3.00 -5.23 -45.19
C THR A 210 -1.78 -4.56 -44.57
N ASN A 211 -1.31 -3.44 -45.14
CA ASN A 211 -0.21 -2.63 -44.58
C ASN A 211 -0.63 -1.55 -43.57
N SER A 212 -1.93 -1.28 -43.43
CA SER A 212 -2.44 -0.27 -42.48
C SER A 212 -2.44 -0.80 -41.03
N GLN A 213 -1.70 -0.14 -40.14
CA GLN A 213 -1.63 -0.50 -38.71
C GLN A 213 -3.00 -0.50 -38.01
N GLN A 214 -3.91 0.41 -38.40
CA GLN A 214 -5.25 0.48 -37.78
C GLN A 214 -6.10 -0.73 -38.17
N THR A 215 -6.10 -1.09 -39.45
CA THR A 215 -6.85 -2.24 -39.97
C THR A 215 -6.27 -3.56 -39.47
N GLN A 216 -4.93 -3.69 -39.42
CA GLN A 216 -4.26 -4.83 -38.80
C GLN A 216 -4.69 -5.04 -37.35
N ARG A 217 -4.72 -3.98 -36.53
CA ARG A 217 -5.21 -4.06 -35.14
C ARG A 217 -6.68 -4.49 -35.05
N LYS A 218 -7.53 -4.06 -36.00
CA LYS A 218 -8.95 -4.44 -36.06
C LYS A 218 -9.10 -5.93 -36.40
N ILE A 219 -8.42 -6.39 -37.45
CA ILE A 219 -8.40 -7.79 -37.89
C ILE A 219 -7.84 -8.69 -36.79
N ALA A 220 -6.70 -8.34 -36.18
CA ALA A 220 -6.09 -9.11 -35.10
C ALA A 220 -7.03 -9.25 -33.88
N LYS A 221 -7.77 -8.20 -33.52
CA LYS A 221 -8.79 -8.27 -32.45
C LYS A 221 -9.93 -9.23 -32.80
N ARG A 222 -10.40 -9.22 -34.05
CA ARG A 222 -11.46 -10.11 -34.53
C ARG A 222 -10.98 -11.55 -34.60
N LEU A 223 -9.81 -11.80 -35.18
CA LEU A 223 -9.17 -13.12 -35.26
C LEU A 223 -8.98 -13.74 -33.87
N LYS A 224 -8.50 -12.95 -32.89
CA LYS A 224 -8.36 -13.41 -31.49
C LYS A 224 -9.68 -13.88 -30.88
N ILE A 225 -10.82 -13.25 -31.23
CA ILE A 225 -12.13 -13.67 -30.75
C ILE A 225 -12.57 -14.96 -31.44
N VAL A 226 -12.39 -15.07 -32.76
CA VAL A 226 -12.74 -16.27 -33.53
C VAL A 226 -11.93 -17.48 -33.06
N GLU A 227 -10.60 -17.35 -32.93
CA GLU A 227 -9.75 -18.42 -32.40
C GLU A 227 -10.10 -18.80 -30.96
N ALA A 228 -10.51 -17.84 -30.12
CA ALA A 228 -10.96 -18.13 -28.76
C ALA A 228 -12.26 -18.94 -28.74
N PHE A 229 -13.21 -18.68 -29.67
CA PHE A 229 -14.42 -19.51 -29.82
C PHE A 229 -14.07 -20.92 -30.30
N ARG A 230 -13.20 -21.04 -31.33
CA ARG A 230 -12.72 -22.34 -31.84
C ARG A 230 -12.06 -23.17 -30.73
N LYS A 231 -11.10 -22.60 -29.99
CA LYS A 231 -10.38 -23.29 -28.89
C LYS A 231 -11.28 -23.61 -27.70
N SER A 232 -12.26 -22.77 -27.39
CA SER A 232 -13.12 -22.97 -26.20
C SER A 232 -14.26 -23.97 -26.40
N GLY A 233 -14.62 -24.26 -27.66
CA GLY A 233 -15.77 -25.09 -28.04
C GLY A 233 -17.13 -24.45 -27.72
N ASN A 234 -17.17 -23.15 -27.44
CA ASN A 234 -18.42 -22.43 -27.25
C ASN A 234 -19.01 -22.06 -28.62
N LYS A 235 -20.34 -22.12 -28.76
CA LYS A 235 -21.01 -21.61 -29.97
C LYS A 235 -21.31 -20.10 -29.85
N PRO A 236 -21.01 -19.28 -30.88
CA PRO A 236 -21.28 -17.84 -30.84
C PRO A 236 -22.75 -17.47 -30.62
N GLU A 237 -23.69 -18.31 -31.08
CA GLU A 237 -25.14 -18.12 -30.89
C GLU A 237 -25.57 -18.05 -29.40
N TRP A 238 -24.76 -18.59 -28.47
CA TRP A 238 -25.04 -18.51 -27.04
C TRP A 238 -24.91 -17.10 -26.45
N MET A 239 -24.41 -16.12 -27.22
CA MET A 239 -24.47 -14.70 -26.85
C MET A 239 -25.91 -14.13 -26.90
N ILE A 240 -26.81 -14.80 -27.60
CA ILE A 240 -28.24 -14.47 -27.68
C ILE A 240 -29.02 -15.44 -26.79
N LEU A 241 -29.65 -14.90 -25.75
CA LEU A 241 -30.40 -15.67 -24.77
C LEU A 241 -31.79 -16.01 -25.30
N LYS A 242 -32.14 -17.30 -25.24
CA LYS A 242 -33.52 -17.80 -25.39
C LYS A 242 -34.16 -18.14 -24.04
N VAL A 243 -33.32 -18.47 -23.06
CA VAL A 243 -33.74 -18.87 -21.71
C VAL A 243 -32.94 -18.08 -20.69
N VAL A 244 -33.61 -17.55 -19.67
CA VAL A 244 -32.98 -16.82 -18.57
C VAL A 244 -33.04 -17.64 -17.29
N PRO A 245 -31.90 -17.95 -16.64
CA PRO A 245 -31.91 -18.64 -15.35
C PRO A 245 -32.42 -17.70 -14.23
N VAL A 246 -33.18 -18.29 -13.30
CA VAL A 246 -33.67 -17.63 -12.09
C VAL A 246 -32.86 -18.12 -10.90
N ILE A 247 -32.16 -17.18 -10.25
CA ILE A 247 -31.34 -17.47 -9.08
C ILE A 247 -32.21 -18.00 -7.90
N PRO A 248 -31.69 -18.91 -7.06
CA PRO A 248 -32.43 -19.48 -5.94
C PRO A 248 -32.97 -18.42 -4.94
N PRO A 249 -34.16 -18.60 -4.33
CA PRO A 249 -34.80 -17.62 -3.46
C PRO A 249 -33.99 -17.19 -2.23
N GLU A 250 -33.20 -18.09 -1.63
CA GLU A 250 -32.36 -17.72 -0.46
C GLU A 250 -31.28 -16.69 -0.80
N LEU A 251 -30.85 -16.62 -2.06
CA LEU A 251 -29.90 -15.60 -2.53
C LEU A 251 -30.58 -14.26 -2.82
N ARG A 252 -31.92 -14.21 -2.78
CA ARG A 252 -32.77 -13.03 -2.97
C ARG A 252 -33.92 -13.01 -1.95
N PRO A 253 -33.61 -12.99 -0.64
CA PRO A 253 -34.59 -13.25 0.40
C PRO A 253 -35.67 -12.17 0.47
N LEU A 254 -36.79 -12.58 1.05
CA LEU A 254 -37.91 -11.72 1.42
C LEU A 254 -38.08 -11.86 2.93
N VAL A 255 -37.66 -10.84 3.67
CA VAL A 255 -37.57 -10.90 5.14
C VAL A 255 -38.75 -10.12 5.74
N PRO A 256 -39.56 -10.73 6.61
CA PRO A 256 -40.59 -10.00 7.34
C PRO A 256 -39.93 -8.98 8.28
N LEU A 257 -40.45 -7.76 8.28
CA LEU A 257 -40.12 -6.71 9.24
C LEU A 257 -41.27 -6.57 10.24
N ASP A 258 -40.96 -6.02 11.42
CA ASP A 258 -41.96 -5.67 12.42
C ASP A 258 -42.99 -4.71 11.81
N GLY A 259 -44.29 -5.00 12.02
CA GLY A 259 -45.40 -4.25 11.41
C GLY A 259 -45.94 -4.81 10.09
N GLY A 260 -45.67 -6.09 9.77
CA GLY A 260 -46.29 -6.80 8.64
C GLY A 260 -45.78 -6.37 7.25
N ARG A 261 -44.72 -5.55 7.21
CA ARG A 261 -44.02 -5.17 5.98
C ARG A 261 -42.97 -6.23 5.63
N PHE A 262 -42.59 -6.29 4.35
CA PHE A 262 -41.53 -7.19 3.89
C PHE A 262 -40.41 -6.40 3.23
N ALA A 263 -39.18 -6.68 3.65
CA ALA A 263 -37.99 -6.24 2.93
C ALA A 263 -37.74 -7.18 1.75
N THR A 264 -37.87 -6.67 0.53
CA THR A 264 -37.63 -7.44 -0.70
C THR A 264 -36.28 -7.10 -1.30
N SER A 265 -35.54 -8.12 -1.73
CA SER A 265 -34.35 -7.91 -2.58
C SER A 265 -34.74 -7.25 -3.92
N ASP A 266 -33.93 -6.28 -4.36
CA ASP A 266 -34.12 -5.55 -5.64
C ASP A 266 -34.18 -6.50 -6.86
N LEU A 267 -33.49 -7.64 -6.80
CA LEU A 267 -33.53 -8.66 -7.85
C LEU A 267 -34.95 -9.20 -8.10
N ASN A 268 -35.76 -9.35 -7.06
CA ASN A 268 -37.12 -9.85 -7.20
C ASN A 268 -37.97 -8.91 -8.06
N ASP A 269 -37.78 -7.59 -7.93
CA ASP A 269 -38.48 -6.60 -8.74
C ASP A 269 -38.00 -6.60 -10.20
N LEU A 270 -36.70 -6.81 -10.44
CA LEU A 270 -36.15 -6.96 -11.79
C LEU A 270 -36.70 -8.22 -12.48
N TYR A 271 -36.70 -9.37 -11.80
CA TYR A 271 -37.31 -10.60 -12.32
C TYR A 271 -38.81 -10.43 -12.57
N ARG A 272 -39.54 -9.75 -11.67
CA ARG A 272 -40.96 -9.46 -11.83
C ARG A 272 -41.23 -8.69 -13.13
N ARG A 273 -40.41 -7.68 -13.43
CA ARG A 273 -40.52 -6.90 -14.67
C ARG A 273 -40.28 -7.78 -15.90
N VAL A 274 -39.26 -8.64 -15.90
CA VAL A 274 -38.98 -9.57 -17.00
C VAL A 274 -40.16 -10.51 -17.24
N ILE A 275 -40.68 -11.15 -16.18
CA ILE A 275 -41.81 -12.09 -16.29
C ILE A 275 -43.06 -11.39 -16.81
N ASN A 276 -43.39 -10.20 -16.30
CA ASN A 276 -44.55 -9.44 -16.74
C ASN A 276 -44.47 -9.05 -18.22
N ARG A 277 -43.30 -8.57 -18.67
CA ARG A 277 -43.06 -8.21 -20.09
C ARG A 277 -43.10 -9.44 -20.99
N ASN A 278 -42.50 -10.53 -20.56
CA ASN A 278 -42.49 -11.79 -21.31
C ASN A 278 -43.89 -12.38 -21.47
N ASN A 279 -44.68 -12.43 -20.39
CA ASN A 279 -46.06 -12.92 -20.43
C ASN A 279 -46.96 -12.01 -21.26
N ARG A 280 -46.76 -10.70 -21.21
CA ARG A 280 -47.48 -9.74 -22.07
C ARG A 280 -47.13 -9.97 -23.54
N LEU A 281 -45.86 -10.17 -23.88
CA LEU A 281 -45.44 -10.46 -25.25
C LEU A 281 -46.05 -11.77 -25.78
N LYS A 282 -46.04 -12.84 -24.97
CA LYS A 282 -46.69 -14.12 -25.34
C LYS A 282 -48.17 -13.91 -25.68
N ARG A 283 -48.92 -13.21 -24.82
CA ARG A 283 -50.34 -12.90 -25.07
C ARG A 283 -50.56 -12.06 -26.33
N ILE A 284 -49.71 -11.06 -26.58
CA ILE A 284 -49.82 -10.19 -27.76
C ILE A 284 -49.55 -10.99 -29.05
N GLN A 285 -48.59 -11.92 -29.03
CA GLN A 285 -48.31 -12.82 -30.14
C GLN A 285 -49.44 -13.83 -30.39
N GLU A 286 -50.02 -14.41 -29.32
CA GLU A 286 -51.19 -15.30 -29.41
C GLU A 286 -52.40 -14.60 -30.04
N LEU A 287 -52.60 -13.32 -29.72
CA LEU A 287 -53.68 -12.49 -30.28
C LEU A 287 -53.39 -11.96 -31.70
N ARG A 288 -52.23 -12.28 -32.30
CA ARG A 288 -51.78 -11.79 -33.62
C ARG A 288 -51.92 -10.27 -33.78
N ALA A 289 -51.49 -9.51 -32.76
CA ALA A 289 -51.53 -8.05 -32.79
C ALA A 289 -50.58 -7.46 -33.86
N PRO A 290 -50.76 -6.19 -34.28
CA PRO A 290 -49.88 -5.54 -35.25
C PRO A 290 -48.39 -5.52 -34.84
N ASP A 291 -47.50 -5.61 -35.84
CA ASP A 291 -46.05 -5.71 -35.64
C ASP A 291 -45.44 -4.56 -34.85
N ILE A 292 -45.98 -3.35 -34.97
CA ILE A 292 -45.49 -2.18 -34.21
C ILE A 292 -45.57 -2.44 -32.69
N ILE A 293 -46.67 -3.06 -32.24
CA ILE A 293 -46.89 -3.39 -30.83
C ILE A 293 -45.95 -4.52 -30.40
N ILE A 294 -45.79 -5.55 -31.24
CA ILE A 294 -44.89 -6.67 -30.99
C ILE A 294 -43.44 -6.18 -30.88
N ARG A 295 -42.97 -5.33 -31.81
CA ARG A 295 -41.63 -4.73 -31.80
C ARG A 295 -41.39 -3.91 -30.55
N ASN A 296 -42.35 -3.08 -30.15
CA ASN A 296 -42.23 -2.30 -28.93
C ASN A 296 -42.13 -3.22 -27.69
N GLU A 297 -42.94 -4.27 -27.58
CA GLU A 297 -42.88 -5.17 -26.42
C GLU A 297 -41.61 -6.06 -26.44
N LYS A 298 -41.13 -6.49 -27.62
CA LYS A 298 -39.81 -7.14 -27.80
C LYS A 298 -38.68 -6.22 -27.34
N ARG A 299 -38.72 -4.93 -27.72
CA ARG A 299 -37.80 -3.90 -27.22
C ARG A 299 -37.89 -3.81 -25.70
N MET A 300 -39.08 -3.64 -25.11
CA MET A 300 -39.23 -3.55 -23.65
C MET A 300 -38.73 -4.80 -22.91
N LEU A 301 -38.89 -5.99 -23.49
CA LEU A 301 -38.34 -7.24 -22.94
C LEU A 301 -36.80 -7.24 -22.96
N GLN A 302 -36.20 -6.85 -24.08
CA GLN A 302 -34.74 -6.67 -24.22
C GLN A 302 -34.20 -5.70 -23.15
N GLU A 303 -34.92 -4.61 -22.88
CA GLU A 303 -34.57 -3.64 -21.84
C GLU A 303 -34.66 -4.22 -20.42
N ALA A 304 -35.74 -4.95 -20.13
CA ALA A 304 -35.96 -5.56 -18.82
C ALA A 304 -34.89 -6.62 -18.50
N VAL A 305 -34.54 -7.46 -19.48
CA VAL A 305 -33.49 -8.47 -19.33
C VAL A 305 -32.11 -7.79 -19.22
N ALA A 306 -31.83 -6.77 -20.04
CA ALA A 306 -30.58 -6.01 -19.91
C ALA A 306 -30.43 -5.41 -18.50
N ALA A 307 -31.49 -4.83 -17.94
CA ALA A 307 -31.47 -4.25 -16.60
C ALA A 307 -31.34 -5.28 -15.47
N LEU A 308 -31.86 -6.50 -15.65
CA LEU A 308 -31.66 -7.61 -14.73
C LEU A 308 -30.17 -7.99 -14.61
N PHE A 309 -29.48 -8.07 -15.75
CA PHE A 309 -28.05 -8.41 -15.78
C PHE A 309 -27.16 -7.21 -15.39
N ASP A 310 -27.37 -6.03 -15.97
CA ASP A 310 -26.64 -4.79 -15.64
C ASP A 310 -27.50 -3.54 -15.85
N ASN A 311 -28.03 -2.99 -14.75
CA ASN A 311 -28.97 -1.86 -14.76
C ASN A 311 -28.30 -0.53 -15.18
N GLY A 312 -26.97 -0.38 -15.02
CA GLY A 312 -26.26 0.88 -15.27
C GLY A 312 -25.79 1.08 -16.71
N ARG A 313 -25.64 0.01 -17.48
CA ARG A 313 -24.85 0.02 -18.74
C ARG A 313 -25.54 0.69 -19.93
N ARG A 314 -26.85 0.93 -19.84
CA ARG A 314 -27.68 1.54 -20.89
C ARG A 314 -27.92 3.04 -20.68
N GLY A 315 -27.30 3.65 -19.66
CA GLY A 315 -27.47 5.06 -19.31
C GLY A 315 -28.62 5.31 -18.33
N ARG A 316 -29.87 5.00 -18.70
CA ARG A 316 -31.03 5.18 -17.79
C ARG A 316 -31.23 3.99 -16.87
N THR A 317 -30.99 4.19 -15.57
CA THR A 317 -31.19 3.16 -14.54
C THR A 317 -32.65 3.02 -14.14
N LEU A 318 -33.11 1.78 -13.98
CA LEU A 318 -34.39 1.48 -13.37
C LEU A 318 -34.33 1.76 -11.88
N LYS A 319 -35.23 2.62 -11.41
CA LYS A 319 -35.34 3.04 -10.02
C LYS A 319 -36.47 2.29 -9.31
N GLY A 320 -36.28 2.04 -8.02
CA GLY A 320 -37.30 1.54 -7.10
C GLY A 320 -38.19 2.67 -6.54
N PRO A 321 -39.09 2.35 -5.61
CA PRO A 321 -40.01 3.33 -5.02
C PRO A 321 -39.27 4.49 -4.32
N ASN A 322 -38.13 4.21 -3.69
CA ASN A 322 -37.31 5.24 -3.00
C ASN A 322 -36.41 6.05 -3.96
N LYS A 323 -36.71 6.08 -5.26
CA LYS A 323 -35.88 6.70 -6.33
C LYS A 323 -34.43 6.19 -6.42
N ARG A 324 -34.01 5.23 -5.60
CA ARG A 324 -32.71 4.55 -5.69
C ARG A 324 -32.67 3.62 -6.90
N PRO A 325 -31.52 3.46 -7.59
CA PRO A 325 -31.38 2.45 -8.63
C PRO A 325 -31.48 1.04 -8.03
N LEU A 326 -32.17 0.13 -8.72
CA LEU A 326 -32.26 -1.27 -8.32
C LEU A 326 -30.90 -1.97 -8.57
N LYS A 327 -30.43 -2.75 -7.60
CA LYS A 327 -29.21 -3.56 -7.75
C LYS A 327 -29.43 -4.74 -8.71
N SER A 328 -28.59 -4.83 -9.74
CA SER A 328 -28.59 -5.92 -10.73
C SER A 328 -27.70 -7.11 -10.33
N LEU A 329 -27.72 -8.18 -11.11
CA LEU A 329 -26.83 -9.33 -10.92
C LEU A 329 -25.34 -8.92 -11.00
N SER A 330 -24.99 -8.03 -11.92
CA SER A 330 -23.63 -7.51 -12.03
C SER A 330 -23.20 -6.73 -10.79
N ASP A 331 -24.10 -5.92 -10.21
CA ASP A 331 -23.80 -5.10 -9.02
C ASP A 331 -23.57 -5.95 -7.77
N MET A 332 -24.12 -7.17 -7.72
CA MET A 332 -23.81 -8.12 -6.66
C MET A 332 -22.41 -8.72 -6.77
N LEU A 333 -21.81 -8.70 -7.97
CA LEU A 333 -20.47 -9.23 -8.23
C LEU A 333 -19.41 -8.12 -8.19
N LYS A 334 -19.68 -6.98 -8.84
CA LYS A 334 -18.73 -5.88 -9.05
C LYS A 334 -18.76 -4.84 -7.92
N GLY A 335 -17.69 -4.05 -7.83
CA GLY A 335 -17.59 -2.92 -6.88
C GLY A 335 -17.15 -3.32 -5.47
N LYS A 336 -17.10 -2.33 -4.57
CA LYS A 336 -16.63 -2.52 -3.17
C LYS A 336 -17.60 -3.38 -2.36
N GLN A 337 -18.91 -3.25 -2.61
CA GLN A 337 -19.96 -4.07 -2.00
C GLN A 337 -20.21 -5.39 -2.75
N GLY A 338 -19.45 -5.66 -3.82
CA GLY A 338 -19.58 -6.88 -4.60
C GLY A 338 -19.03 -8.10 -3.84
N ARG A 339 -19.51 -9.29 -4.19
CA ARG A 339 -19.14 -10.54 -3.52
C ARG A 339 -17.64 -10.79 -3.46
N PHE A 340 -16.91 -10.52 -4.54
CA PHE A 340 -15.46 -10.78 -4.58
C PHE A 340 -14.70 -9.99 -3.50
N ARG A 341 -15.04 -8.70 -3.30
CA ARG A 341 -14.30 -7.85 -2.35
C ARG A 341 -14.84 -7.94 -0.93
N GLN A 342 -16.16 -7.91 -0.76
CA GLN A 342 -16.78 -7.81 0.57
C GLN A 342 -17.01 -9.16 1.27
N ASN A 343 -17.18 -10.25 0.51
CA ASN A 343 -17.62 -11.54 1.07
C ASN A 343 -16.64 -12.69 0.82
N LEU A 344 -15.78 -12.60 -0.20
CA LEU A 344 -14.77 -13.61 -0.49
C LEU A 344 -13.42 -13.23 0.13
N LEU A 345 -12.90 -12.06 -0.22
CA LEU A 345 -11.63 -11.55 0.31
C LEU A 345 -11.81 -10.97 1.72
N GLY A 346 -12.73 -10.02 1.90
CA GLY A 346 -13.18 -9.60 3.23
C GLY A 346 -14.23 -10.58 3.76
N LYS A 347 -14.13 -11.01 5.02
CA LYS A 347 -15.18 -11.78 5.69
C LYS A 347 -15.28 -11.35 7.15
N ARG A 348 -16.48 -11.44 7.70
CA ARG A 348 -16.63 -11.43 9.16
C ARG A 348 -16.23 -12.80 9.66
N VAL A 349 -15.45 -12.82 10.72
CA VAL A 349 -14.87 -14.05 11.29
C VAL A 349 -15.36 -14.16 12.72
N ASP A 350 -15.85 -15.34 13.08
CA ASP A 350 -16.18 -15.68 14.47
C ASP A 350 -14.89 -15.85 15.29
N TYR A 351 -14.99 -15.99 16.62
CA TYR A 351 -13.81 -16.10 17.50
C TYR A 351 -12.83 -14.93 17.39
N SER A 352 -13.40 -13.73 17.21
CA SER A 352 -12.65 -12.47 17.16
C SER A 352 -13.22 -11.44 18.12
N GLY A 353 -12.36 -10.55 18.60
CA GLY A 353 -12.70 -9.46 19.50
C GLY A 353 -11.93 -8.20 19.14
N ARG A 354 -12.33 -7.04 19.69
CA ARG A 354 -11.59 -5.78 19.55
C ARG A 354 -11.68 -5.01 20.85
N SER A 355 -10.58 -4.41 21.26
CA SER A 355 -10.56 -3.42 22.33
C SER A 355 -9.52 -2.33 22.08
N VAL A 356 -9.57 -1.29 22.91
CA VAL A 356 -8.53 -0.26 22.99
C VAL A 356 -7.25 -0.87 23.54
N ILE A 357 -6.11 -0.44 23.00
CA ILE A 357 -4.80 -0.86 23.49
C ILE A 357 -4.25 0.09 24.55
N VAL A 358 -3.53 -0.47 25.51
CA VAL A 358 -2.77 0.24 26.53
C VAL A 358 -1.37 -0.35 26.61
N VAL A 359 -0.42 0.43 27.12
CA VAL A 359 0.95 -0.02 27.29
C VAL A 359 1.05 -1.10 28.38
N GLY A 360 1.78 -2.18 28.10
CA GLY A 360 2.12 -3.23 29.07
C GLY A 360 3.64 -3.38 29.18
N PRO A 361 4.34 -2.49 29.91
CA PRO A 361 5.80 -2.53 30.01
C PRO A 361 6.32 -3.81 30.69
N GLU A 362 5.54 -4.40 31.59
CA GLU A 362 5.88 -5.62 32.33
C GLU A 362 5.82 -6.92 31.49
N LEU A 363 5.21 -6.87 30.31
CA LEU A 363 5.08 -8.03 29.44
C LEU A 363 6.43 -8.36 28.80
N LYS A 364 6.66 -9.63 28.48
CA LYS A 364 7.76 -10.04 27.60
C LYS A 364 7.42 -9.77 26.14
N PHE A 365 8.44 -9.76 25.28
CA PHE A 365 8.26 -9.45 23.86
C PHE A 365 7.23 -10.33 23.12
N HIS A 366 7.02 -11.58 23.56
CA HIS A 366 6.08 -12.53 22.96
C HIS A 366 4.72 -12.60 23.65
N GLU A 367 4.51 -11.84 24.71
CA GLU A 367 3.30 -11.85 25.51
C GLU A 367 2.37 -10.69 25.15
N CYS A 368 1.07 -10.91 25.33
CA CYS A 368 0.05 -9.88 25.19
C CYS A 368 -0.96 -9.99 26.33
N GLY A 369 -1.32 -8.87 26.98
CA GLY A 369 -2.35 -8.87 28.01
C GLY A 369 -3.75 -8.91 27.40
N LEU A 370 -4.49 -10.01 27.63
CA LEU A 370 -5.87 -10.19 27.18
C LEU A 370 -6.85 -10.02 28.35
N PRO A 371 -7.86 -9.14 28.24
CA PRO A 371 -8.88 -8.98 29.28
C PRO A 371 -9.61 -10.27 29.60
N LYS A 372 -9.72 -10.60 30.89
CA LYS A 372 -10.41 -11.81 31.38
C LYS A 372 -11.80 -12.05 30.76
N LYS A 373 -12.64 -11.01 30.67
CA LYS A 373 -13.98 -11.12 30.06
C LYS A 373 -13.95 -11.36 28.55
N MET A 374 -12.96 -10.79 27.86
CA MET A 374 -12.77 -11.01 26.43
C MET A 374 -12.29 -12.44 26.18
N ALA A 375 -11.31 -12.90 26.95
CA ALA A 375 -10.82 -14.28 26.90
C ALA A 375 -11.96 -15.28 27.17
N LEU A 376 -12.77 -15.04 28.20
CA LEU A 376 -13.93 -15.88 28.53
C LEU A 376 -14.87 -16.07 27.34
N GLU A 377 -15.19 -14.99 26.60
CA GLU A 377 -16.08 -15.04 25.43
C GLU A 377 -15.44 -15.77 24.25
N MET A 378 -14.16 -15.49 23.98
CA MET A 378 -13.45 -16.03 22.81
C MET A 378 -13.12 -17.52 22.97
N PHE A 379 -12.87 -17.98 24.20
CA PHE A 379 -12.49 -19.37 24.49
C PHE A 379 -13.67 -20.25 24.97
N LYS A 380 -14.93 -19.77 24.93
CA LYS A 380 -16.11 -20.50 25.43
C LYS A 380 -16.17 -21.99 25.08
N PRO A 381 -16.00 -22.42 23.81
CA PRO A 381 -16.11 -23.84 23.49
C PRO A 381 -15.04 -24.71 24.16
N PHE A 382 -13.82 -24.19 24.30
CA PHE A 382 -12.72 -24.87 24.97
C PHE A 382 -12.99 -25.02 26.46
N ILE A 383 -13.53 -23.97 27.08
CA ILE A 383 -13.93 -23.96 28.49
C ILE A 383 -15.04 -24.99 28.74
N PHE A 384 -16.07 -25.04 27.89
CA PHE A 384 -17.15 -26.03 28.04
C PHE A 384 -16.63 -27.47 28.01
N ASN A 385 -15.73 -27.78 27.07
CA ASN A 385 -15.13 -29.10 26.96
C ASN A 385 -14.25 -29.43 28.18
N LYS A 386 -13.42 -28.48 28.64
CA LYS A 386 -12.56 -28.69 29.81
C LYS A 386 -13.33 -28.82 31.12
N LEU A 387 -14.42 -28.07 31.31
CA LEU A 387 -15.30 -28.21 32.48
C LEU A 387 -15.97 -29.58 32.53
N GLU A 388 -16.34 -30.13 31.38
CA GLU A 388 -16.89 -31.50 31.26
C GLU A 388 -15.80 -32.55 31.55
N GLN A 389 -14.60 -32.39 30.99
CA GLN A 389 -13.47 -33.29 31.21
C GLN A 389 -13.01 -33.35 32.68
N LYS A 390 -12.99 -32.21 33.38
CA LYS A 390 -12.65 -32.15 34.81
C LYS A 390 -13.80 -32.62 35.72
N GLY A 391 -14.99 -32.86 35.18
CA GLY A 391 -16.16 -33.27 35.95
C GLY A 391 -16.84 -32.15 36.75
N TYR A 392 -16.43 -30.90 36.59
CA TYR A 392 -17.12 -29.73 37.18
C TYR A 392 -18.53 -29.57 36.59
N ALA A 393 -18.71 -29.89 35.30
CA ALA A 393 -20.00 -29.90 34.62
C ALA A 393 -20.36 -31.31 34.14
N THR A 394 -21.59 -31.76 34.38
CA THR A 394 -22.09 -33.02 33.82
C THR A 394 -22.66 -32.87 32.41
N THR A 395 -23.05 -31.67 32.01
CA THR A 395 -23.63 -31.38 30.68
C THR A 395 -23.20 -30.01 30.17
N ILE A 396 -23.17 -29.83 28.85
CA ILE A 396 -22.87 -28.53 28.20
C ILE A 396 -23.82 -27.42 28.69
N LYS A 397 -25.09 -27.74 28.99
CA LYS A 397 -26.04 -26.75 29.53
C LYS A 397 -25.65 -26.28 30.93
N SER A 398 -25.18 -27.19 31.78
CA SER A 398 -24.67 -26.85 33.11
C SER A 398 -23.37 -26.04 32.99
N ALA A 399 -22.45 -26.44 32.11
CA ALA A 399 -21.22 -25.69 31.82
C ALA A 399 -21.52 -24.27 31.34
N LYS A 400 -22.49 -24.12 30.43
CA LYS A 400 -22.94 -22.81 29.93
C LYS A 400 -23.46 -21.92 31.07
N LYS A 401 -24.26 -22.48 31.98
CA LYS A 401 -24.78 -21.75 33.14
C LYS A 401 -23.64 -21.32 34.08
N MET A 402 -22.64 -22.16 34.32
CA MET A 402 -21.48 -21.81 35.15
C MET A 402 -20.63 -20.69 34.52
N VAL A 403 -20.42 -20.74 33.21
CA VAL A 403 -19.72 -19.67 32.48
C VAL A 403 -20.50 -18.36 32.50
N GLU A 404 -21.83 -18.40 32.36
CA GLU A 404 -22.69 -17.21 32.47
C GLU A 404 -22.69 -16.60 33.88
N LEU A 405 -22.50 -17.43 34.91
CA LEU A 405 -22.40 -17.01 36.31
C LEU A 405 -20.97 -16.61 36.74
N GLU A 406 -19.99 -16.70 35.82
CA GLU A 406 -18.57 -16.41 36.08
C GLU A 406 -18.01 -17.13 37.33
N SER A 407 -18.37 -18.41 37.53
CA SER A 407 -17.98 -19.20 38.72
C SER A 407 -16.45 -19.35 38.87
N PRO A 408 -15.90 -19.45 40.10
CA PRO A 408 -14.45 -19.53 40.35
C PRO A 408 -13.72 -20.62 39.54
N GLU A 409 -14.35 -21.78 39.37
CA GLU A 409 -13.81 -22.95 38.64
C GLU A 409 -13.58 -22.63 37.16
N VAL A 410 -14.35 -21.69 36.60
CA VAL A 410 -14.22 -21.25 35.20
C VAL A 410 -12.91 -20.49 34.99
N TRP A 411 -12.47 -19.71 35.99
CA TRP A 411 -11.22 -18.95 35.89
C TRP A 411 -9.99 -19.86 35.92
N GLU A 412 -10.01 -20.89 36.75
CA GLU A 412 -8.97 -21.94 36.78
C GLU A 412 -8.86 -22.64 35.42
N VAL A 413 -10.00 -23.05 34.84
CA VAL A 413 -10.03 -23.69 33.52
C VAL A 413 -9.60 -22.74 32.41
N LEU A 414 -9.99 -21.46 32.48
CA LEU A 414 -9.61 -20.47 31.49
C LEU A 414 -8.09 -20.27 31.46
N GLU A 415 -7.45 -20.16 32.62
CA GLU A 415 -6.00 -19.99 32.70
C GLU A 415 -5.26 -21.19 32.08
N GLU A 416 -5.70 -22.42 32.36
CA GLU A 416 -5.13 -23.64 31.76
C GLU A 416 -5.28 -23.67 30.22
N VAL A 417 -6.43 -23.24 29.70
CA VAL A 417 -6.69 -23.21 28.24
C VAL A 417 -5.81 -22.18 27.54
N VAL A 418 -5.48 -21.07 28.21
CA VAL A 418 -4.83 -19.90 27.61
C VAL A 418 -3.30 -20.05 27.54
N VAL A 419 -2.66 -20.70 28.52
CA VAL A 419 -1.18 -20.77 28.68
C VAL A 419 -0.42 -21.27 27.44
N ASN A 420 -1.01 -22.10 26.59
CA ASN A 420 -0.35 -22.64 25.39
C ASN A 420 -1.05 -22.31 24.07
N HIS A 421 -1.97 -21.34 24.08
CA HIS A 421 -2.82 -21.02 22.93
C HIS A 421 -2.45 -19.64 22.35
N PRO A 422 -1.75 -19.58 21.19
CA PRO A 422 -1.35 -18.32 20.60
C PRO A 422 -2.57 -17.55 20.11
N ILE A 423 -2.57 -16.22 20.24
CA ILE A 423 -3.58 -15.33 19.68
C ILE A 423 -2.97 -14.47 18.59
N LEU A 424 -3.76 -14.11 17.58
CA LEU A 424 -3.32 -13.17 16.54
C LEU A 424 -3.85 -11.78 16.86
N LEU A 425 -2.94 -10.82 16.99
CA LEU A 425 -3.27 -9.40 17.07
C LEU A 425 -3.18 -8.76 15.69
N ASN A 426 -4.14 -7.89 15.39
CA ASN A 426 -4.22 -7.17 14.13
C ASN A 426 -4.56 -5.70 14.34
N ARG A 427 -3.77 -4.80 13.76
CA ARG A 427 -4.11 -3.38 13.64
C ARG A 427 -4.56 -3.06 12.22
N ALA A 428 -5.77 -2.51 12.09
CA ALA A 428 -6.33 -2.09 10.82
C ALA A 428 -6.09 -0.59 10.58
N PRO A 429 -5.70 -0.16 9.37
CA PRO A 429 -5.47 -0.96 8.16
C PRO A 429 -4.10 -1.67 8.15
N THR A 430 -4.08 -2.95 7.75
CA THR A 430 -2.86 -3.75 7.63
C THR A 430 -2.14 -3.42 6.31
N LEU A 431 -1.11 -2.57 6.35
CA LEU A 431 -0.35 -2.16 5.16
C LEU A 431 0.81 -3.10 4.80
N HIS A 432 1.38 -3.76 5.81
CA HIS A 432 2.47 -4.73 5.66
C HIS A 432 2.21 -5.96 6.54
N ARG A 433 2.97 -7.04 6.35
CA ARG A 433 2.83 -8.30 7.11
C ARG A 433 2.89 -8.13 8.63
N LEU A 434 3.75 -7.25 9.15
CA LEU A 434 3.93 -7.05 10.60
C LEU A 434 2.74 -6.39 11.30
N GLY A 435 1.71 -5.97 10.55
CA GLY A 435 0.46 -5.47 11.13
C GLY A 435 -0.43 -6.59 11.67
N ILE A 436 -0.04 -7.85 11.48
CA ILE A 436 -0.60 -9.03 12.12
C ILE A 436 0.54 -9.86 12.71
N GLN A 437 0.50 -10.12 14.01
CA GLN A 437 1.49 -10.97 14.70
C GLN A 437 0.80 -11.87 15.73
N ALA A 438 1.45 -12.99 16.05
CA ALA A 438 1.01 -13.89 17.09
C ALA A 438 1.67 -13.55 18.43
N PHE A 439 0.91 -13.70 19.51
CA PHE A 439 1.36 -13.50 20.89
C PHE A 439 0.80 -14.59 21.80
N MET A 440 1.47 -14.81 22.92
CA MET A 440 0.98 -15.64 24.02
C MET A 440 0.13 -14.79 24.96
N PRO A 441 -1.16 -15.12 25.15
CA PRO A 441 -2.06 -14.34 25.99
C PRO A 441 -1.74 -14.49 27.48
N VAL A 442 -1.64 -13.36 28.18
CA VAL A 442 -1.60 -13.25 29.64
C VAL A 442 -2.91 -12.63 30.11
N LEU A 443 -3.60 -13.28 31.05
CA LEU A 443 -4.89 -12.77 31.54
C LEU A 443 -4.68 -11.52 32.39
N VAL A 444 -5.33 -10.41 31.99
CA VAL A 444 -5.26 -9.13 32.71
C VAL A 444 -6.65 -8.68 33.17
N GLU A 445 -6.67 -7.92 34.26
CA GLU A 445 -7.87 -7.24 34.73
C GLU A 445 -8.21 -6.03 33.85
N GLY A 446 -9.51 -5.69 33.80
CA GLY A 446 -10.02 -4.57 33.01
C GLY A 446 -10.61 -4.98 31.66
N LYS A 447 -10.63 -4.02 30.71
CA LYS A 447 -11.24 -4.20 29.38
C LYS A 447 -10.29 -3.89 28.21
N ALA A 448 -9.11 -3.33 28.49
CA ALA A 448 -8.15 -2.92 27.46
C ALA A 448 -7.09 -4.01 27.23
N ILE A 449 -6.63 -4.14 25.99
CA ILE A 449 -5.55 -5.07 25.63
C ILE A 449 -4.23 -4.42 26.00
N LYS A 450 -3.37 -5.12 26.77
CA LYS A 450 -2.02 -4.63 27.04
C LYS A 450 -1.07 -5.09 25.95
N LEU A 451 -0.37 -4.15 25.33
CA LEU A 451 0.57 -4.40 24.24
C LEU A 451 2.01 -4.09 24.68
N HIS A 452 2.95 -4.91 24.22
CA HIS A 452 4.37 -4.70 24.45
C HIS A 452 4.88 -3.43 23.73
N PRO A 453 5.65 -2.53 24.38
CA PRO A 453 6.09 -1.26 23.77
C PRO A 453 6.91 -1.40 22.48
N LEU A 454 7.79 -2.41 22.39
CA LEU A 454 8.67 -2.59 21.24
C LEU A 454 7.95 -3.05 19.97
N VAL A 455 6.74 -3.62 20.07
CA VAL A 455 5.96 -4.02 18.88
C VAL A 455 5.11 -2.86 18.34
N CYS A 456 4.98 -1.75 19.07
CA CYS A 456 4.22 -0.59 18.62
C CYS A 456 4.78 0.01 17.33
N ALA A 457 6.10 -0.01 17.15
CA ALA A 457 6.74 0.42 15.90
C ALA A 457 6.31 -0.47 14.71
N ALA A 458 6.23 -1.78 14.92
CA ALA A 458 5.79 -2.74 13.91
C ALA A 458 4.31 -2.57 13.57
N PHE A 459 3.42 -2.37 14.56
CA PHE A 459 2.01 -2.09 14.28
C PHE A 459 1.75 -0.65 13.82
N ASN A 460 2.74 0.23 13.92
CA ASN A 460 2.61 1.68 13.82
C ASN A 460 1.52 2.23 14.76
N ALA A 461 1.41 1.65 15.96
CA ALA A 461 0.34 1.89 16.92
C ALA A 461 0.72 2.91 17.99
N ASP A 462 -0.25 3.68 18.43
CA ASP A 462 -0.19 4.66 19.52
C ASP A 462 -1.25 4.38 20.59
N PHE A 463 -1.11 5.01 21.75
CA PHE A 463 -1.95 4.79 22.93
C PHE A 463 -2.93 5.94 23.17
N ASP A 464 -3.50 6.53 22.11
CA ASP A 464 -4.41 7.69 22.18
C ASP A 464 -5.91 7.32 22.04
N GLY A 465 -6.23 6.02 22.05
CA GLY A 465 -7.57 5.47 21.82
C GLY A 465 -7.64 4.44 20.70
N ASP A 466 -6.50 4.15 20.08
CA ASP A 466 -6.31 3.15 19.06
C ASP A 466 -6.79 1.75 19.49
N GLN A 467 -7.30 0.98 18.51
CA GLN A 467 -7.94 -0.30 18.76
C GLN A 467 -7.29 -1.42 17.95
N MET A 468 -7.10 -2.57 18.59
CA MET A 468 -6.60 -3.78 17.93
C MET A 468 -7.62 -4.90 18.00
N ALA A 469 -7.67 -5.69 16.92
CA ALA A 469 -8.49 -6.89 16.84
C ALA A 469 -7.67 -8.12 17.28
N VAL A 470 -8.33 -9.03 17.98
CA VAL A 470 -7.79 -10.32 18.42
C VAL A 470 -8.50 -11.43 17.65
N HIS A 471 -7.78 -12.43 17.18
CA HIS A 471 -8.31 -13.64 16.57
C HIS A 471 -7.73 -14.89 17.24
N VAL A 472 -8.55 -15.90 17.50
CA VAL A 472 -8.12 -17.17 18.10
C VAL A 472 -7.96 -18.24 17.00
N PRO A 473 -6.75 -18.76 16.72
CA PRO A 473 -6.55 -19.88 15.83
C PRO A 473 -7.11 -21.16 16.47
N LEU A 474 -8.00 -21.88 15.77
CA LEU A 474 -8.71 -23.02 16.35
C LEU A 474 -8.03 -24.36 16.07
N SER A 475 -7.59 -24.61 14.83
CA SER A 475 -6.97 -25.88 14.45
C SER A 475 -5.54 -25.99 14.98
N THR A 476 -5.08 -27.22 15.18
CA THR A 476 -3.71 -27.51 15.61
C THR A 476 -2.67 -27.00 14.61
N GLU A 477 -2.97 -27.11 13.31
CA GLU A 477 -2.10 -26.62 12.25
C GLU A 477 -1.97 -25.09 12.31
N ALA A 478 -3.09 -24.37 12.51
CA ALA A 478 -3.07 -22.90 12.59
C ALA A 478 -2.37 -22.41 13.86
N GLN A 479 -2.50 -23.13 14.98
CA GLN A 479 -1.75 -22.81 16.20
C GLN A 479 -0.25 -23.02 16.02
N ASN A 480 0.17 -24.11 15.35
CA ASN A 480 1.56 -24.36 15.04
C ASN A 480 2.12 -23.32 14.06
N GLU A 481 1.39 -23.01 12.99
CA GLU A 481 1.74 -21.96 12.02
C GLU A 481 1.93 -20.61 12.72
N ALA A 482 1.00 -20.25 13.62
CA ALA A 482 1.10 -19.01 14.39
C ALA A 482 2.36 -18.98 15.28
N LYS A 483 2.72 -20.09 15.93
CA LYS A 483 3.93 -20.18 16.77
C LYS A 483 5.22 -20.14 15.96
N PHE A 484 5.30 -20.85 14.84
CA PHE A 484 6.52 -20.97 14.05
C PHE A 484 6.78 -19.75 13.16
N PHE A 485 5.75 -19.17 12.55
CA PHE A 485 5.95 -18.09 11.56
C PHE A 485 5.51 -16.71 12.06
N MET A 486 4.41 -16.63 12.82
CA MET A 486 3.78 -15.34 13.14
C MET A 486 4.15 -14.78 14.51
N LEU A 487 4.77 -15.58 15.40
CA LEU A 487 5.17 -15.13 16.73
C LEU A 487 6.08 -13.90 16.64
N SER A 488 5.89 -12.94 17.53
CA SER A 488 6.67 -11.68 17.49
C SER A 488 8.18 -11.92 17.52
N ILE A 489 8.67 -12.92 18.27
CA ILE A 489 10.08 -13.34 18.38
C ILE A 489 10.71 -13.58 17.00
N ASN A 490 9.95 -14.13 16.04
CA ASN A 490 10.46 -14.47 14.72
C ASN A 490 10.44 -13.29 13.75
N ASN A 491 9.85 -12.15 14.15
CA ASN A 491 9.53 -11.02 13.30
C ASN A 491 10.18 -9.72 13.79
N ILE A 492 11.50 -9.76 14.01
CA ILE A 492 12.31 -8.63 14.51
C ILE A 492 12.73 -7.69 13.37
N LEU A 493 13.03 -8.23 12.20
CA LEU A 493 13.56 -7.48 11.05
C LEU A 493 12.46 -6.98 10.12
N SER A 494 12.78 -5.90 9.41
CA SER A 494 11.99 -5.38 8.30
C SER A 494 12.10 -6.26 7.06
N PRO A 495 10.98 -6.68 6.46
CA PRO A 495 10.98 -7.35 5.16
C PRO A 495 11.50 -6.48 4.01
N ALA A 496 11.56 -5.15 4.18
CA ALA A 496 11.95 -4.22 3.12
C ALA A 496 13.46 -3.98 3.05
N ASN A 497 14.15 -3.96 4.19
CA ASN A 497 15.57 -3.56 4.24
C ASN A 497 16.43 -4.41 5.20
N GLY A 498 15.85 -5.40 5.90
CA GLY A 498 16.58 -6.27 6.82
C GLY A 498 17.09 -5.59 8.09
N LYS A 499 16.75 -4.32 8.33
CA LYS A 499 17.07 -3.63 9.59
C LYS A 499 16.06 -4.01 10.68
N PRO A 500 16.45 -4.06 11.96
CA PRO A 500 15.52 -4.28 13.05
C PRO A 500 14.40 -3.22 13.05
N ILE A 501 13.15 -3.67 13.15
CA ILE A 501 11.97 -2.82 13.37
C ILE A 501 11.63 -2.73 14.85
N ALA A 502 11.84 -3.82 15.59
CA ALA A 502 11.74 -3.84 17.05
C ALA A 502 12.93 -3.09 17.65
N VAL A 503 12.91 -1.77 17.53
CA VAL A 503 13.95 -0.86 18.04
C VAL A 503 13.35 -0.10 19.23
N PRO A 504 14.13 0.12 20.29
CA PRO A 504 13.80 1.07 21.33
C PRO A 504 13.33 2.41 20.74
N SER A 505 12.28 2.97 21.32
CA SER A 505 11.73 4.24 20.87
C SER A 505 11.40 5.13 22.06
N GLN A 506 11.36 6.45 21.81
CA GLN A 506 10.95 7.45 22.79
C GLN A 506 11.72 7.29 24.12
N ASP A 507 11.02 7.05 25.22
CA ASP A 507 11.55 7.04 26.57
C ASP A 507 12.66 6.01 26.78
N ILE A 508 12.60 4.85 26.10
CA ILE A 508 13.65 3.83 26.21
C ILE A 508 14.98 4.36 25.67
N VAL A 509 14.93 5.08 24.53
CA VAL A 509 16.11 5.71 23.93
C VAL A 509 16.63 6.82 24.84
N LEU A 510 15.73 7.64 25.38
CA LEU A 510 16.06 8.72 26.31
C LEU A 510 16.79 8.20 27.55
N GLY A 511 16.30 7.09 28.13
CA GLY A 511 16.93 6.45 29.29
C GLY A 511 18.31 5.87 28.98
N CYS A 512 18.47 5.21 27.83
CA CYS A 512 19.78 4.69 27.39
C CYS A 512 20.78 5.81 27.07
N TYR A 513 20.30 6.90 26.46
CA TYR A 513 21.10 8.10 26.19
C TYR A 513 21.57 8.73 27.51
N TYR A 514 20.66 8.95 28.46
CA TYR A 514 20.99 9.51 29.77
C TYR A 514 21.98 8.62 30.54
N LEU A 515 21.78 7.31 30.48
CA LEU A 515 22.67 6.30 31.08
C LEU A 515 24.09 6.38 30.53
N THR A 516 24.27 6.68 29.24
CA THR A 516 25.59 6.66 28.58
C THR A 516 26.25 8.02 28.46
N LYS A 517 25.55 9.11 28.82
CA LYS A 517 26.05 10.48 28.83
C LYS A 517 26.99 10.73 30.00
N GLU A 518 28.07 11.47 29.75
CA GLU A 518 29.06 11.83 30.77
C GLU A 518 28.66 13.14 31.46
N ARG A 519 28.95 13.29 32.76
CA ARG A 519 28.75 14.54 33.51
C ARG A 519 29.97 14.85 34.38
N GLY A 520 30.58 16.02 34.17
CA GLY A 520 31.67 16.53 35.01
C GLY A 520 31.18 16.90 36.42
N GLY A 521 32.03 16.68 37.43
CA GLY A 521 31.69 16.94 38.83
C GLY A 521 30.82 15.85 39.48
N SER A 522 30.62 14.71 38.82
CA SER A 522 29.83 13.60 39.35
C SER A 522 30.54 12.87 40.51
N LYS A 523 29.77 12.35 41.47
CA LYS A 523 30.32 11.58 42.59
C LYS A 523 31.13 10.37 42.09
N GLY A 524 32.41 10.30 42.47
CA GLY A 524 33.31 9.21 42.10
C GLY A 524 34.06 9.37 40.76
N GLU A 525 34.11 10.59 40.23
CA GLU A 525 34.88 10.93 39.02
C GLU A 525 36.36 10.52 39.11
N ASN A 526 36.92 10.03 38.00
CA ASN A 526 38.31 9.61 37.80
C ASN A 526 38.80 8.44 38.69
N LYS A 527 37.89 7.79 39.44
CA LYS A 527 38.20 6.55 40.17
C LYS A 527 38.49 5.41 39.19
N SER A 528 39.34 4.48 39.62
CA SER A 528 39.74 3.30 38.85
C SER A 528 39.21 2.04 39.50
N PHE A 529 38.66 1.14 38.69
CA PHE A 529 38.03 -0.11 39.14
C PHE A 529 38.64 -1.32 38.43
N SER A 530 38.73 -2.42 39.16
CA SER A 530 39.32 -3.69 38.73
C SER A 530 38.43 -4.51 37.79
N GLY A 531 37.12 -4.24 37.76
CA GLY A 531 36.17 -4.92 36.88
C GLY A 531 34.74 -4.37 36.95
N PRO A 532 33.83 -4.80 36.05
CA PRO A 532 32.42 -4.39 36.04
C PRO A 532 31.67 -4.64 37.36
N SER A 533 31.95 -5.76 38.03
CA SER A 533 31.30 -6.10 39.31
C SER A 533 31.64 -5.11 40.43
N GLU A 534 32.86 -4.56 40.45
CA GLU A 534 33.27 -3.56 41.43
C GLU A 534 32.58 -2.22 41.18
N VAL A 535 32.45 -1.84 39.90
CA VAL A 535 31.69 -0.65 39.48
C VAL A 535 30.23 -0.77 39.95
N ARG A 536 29.61 -1.94 39.75
CA ARG A 536 28.23 -2.20 40.20
C ARG A 536 28.08 -2.12 41.71
N CYS A 537 29.00 -2.74 42.47
CA CYS A 537 29.00 -2.65 43.93
C CYS A 537 29.13 -1.20 44.42
N ALA A 538 30.02 -0.42 43.81
CA ALA A 538 30.21 0.99 44.16
C ALA A 538 29.00 1.85 43.76
N PHE A 539 28.33 1.54 42.66
CA PHE A 539 27.09 2.19 42.25
C PHE A 539 25.94 1.87 43.21
N ASP A 540 25.74 0.59 43.56
CA ASP A 540 24.66 0.15 44.45
C ASP A 540 24.83 0.71 45.89
N ASN A 541 26.07 0.95 46.33
CA ASN A 541 26.37 1.62 47.60
C ASN A 541 26.24 3.17 47.53
N GLY A 542 25.89 3.73 46.37
CA GLY A 542 25.75 5.18 46.17
C GLY A 542 27.08 5.95 46.18
N GLU A 543 28.22 5.27 45.98
CA GLU A 543 29.56 5.87 45.94
C GLU A 543 29.98 6.34 44.54
N LEU A 544 29.20 5.99 43.52
CA LEU A 544 29.34 6.40 42.12
C LEU A 544 28.04 6.98 41.58
N GLY A 545 28.13 8.10 40.84
CA GLY A 545 27.04 8.59 40.00
C GLY A 545 26.89 7.76 38.71
N VAL A 546 25.68 7.74 38.14
CA VAL A 546 25.38 7.06 36.85
C VAL A 546 26.26 7.59 35.71
N ASN A 547 26.44 8.91 35.66
CA ASN A 547 27.13 9.62 34.58
C ASN A 547 28.60 9.92 34.93
N ALA A 548 29.12 9.34 36.01
CA ALA A 548 30.48 9.58 36.47
C ALA A 548 31.50 8.97 35.51
N LYS A 549 32.52 9.77 35.15
CA LYS A 549 33.65 9.33 34.35
C LYS A 549 34.60 8.48 35.20
N ILE A 550 34.86 7.25 34.77
CA ILE A 550 35.63 6.25 35.52
C ILE A 550 36.61 5.52 34.60
N ARG A 551 37.62 4.88 35.19
CA ARG A 551 38.49 3.93 34.51
C ARG A 551 38.15 2.52 34.97
N ALA A 552 37.70 1.67 34.07
CA ALA A 552 37.34 0.29 34.39
C ALA A 552 38.16 -0.69 33.55
N ARG A 553 38.69 -1.73 34.20
CA ARG A 553 39.31 -2.86 33.49
C ARG A 553 38.20 -3.79 32.98
N ILE A 554 38.15 -4.03 31.68
CA ILE A 554 37.19 -4.94 31.04
C ILE A 554 37.98 -5.92 30.19
N GLY A 555 37.99 -7.19 30.59
CA GLY A 555 38.97 -8.16 30.10
C GLY A 555 40.39 -7.74 30.47
N ASP A 556 41.29 -7.71 29.48
CA ASP A 556 42.70 -7.36 29.68
C ASP A 556 43.01 -5.87 29.46
N GLN A 557 42.03 -5.05 29.06
CA GLN A 557 42.22 -3.64 28.74
C GLN A 557 41.54 -2.71 29.76
N ILE A 558 42.14 -1.54 29.97
CA ILE A 558 41.57 -0.47 30.79
C ILE A 558 40.94 0.56 29.85
N TYR A 559 39.64 0.78 30.01
CA TYR A 559 38.89 1.75 29.22
C TYR A 559 38.53 2.99 30.07
N ASP A 560 38.64 4.16 29.46
CA ASP A 560 37.96 5.37 29.94
C ASP A 560 36.48 5.27 29.57
N THR A 561 35.60 5.23 30.57
CA THR A 561 34.17 4.98 30.37
C THR A 561 33.32 5.65 31.44
N THR A 562 32.01 5.39 31.46
CA THR A 562 31.09 5.83 32.50
C THR A 562 30.49 4.66 33.25
N THR A 563 30.06 4.89 34.50
CA THR A 563 29.32 3.88 35.29
C THR A 563 28.16 3.30 34.47
N GLY A 564 27.37 4.15 33.81
CA GLY A 564 26.22 3.70 33.04
C GLY A 564 26.55 2.91 31.77
N ARG A 565 27.66 3.18 31.08
CA ARG A 565 28.13 2.34 29.96
C ARG A 565 28.53 0.94 30.42
N VAL A 566 29.11 0.82 31.62
CA VAL A 566 29.41 -0.48 32.24
C VAL A 566 28.13 -1.22 32.62
N LEU A 567 27.14 -0.53 33.18
CA LEU A 567 25.81 -1.12 33.46
C LEU A 567 25.08 -1.58 32.20
N LEU A 568 25.25 -0.86 31.08
CA LEU A 568 24.71 -1.26 29.78
C LEU A 568 25.48 -2.45 29.18
N PHE A 569 26.76 -2.61 29.51
CA PHE A 569 27.53 -3.77 29.07
C PHE A 569 27.09 -5.05 29.78
N ASP A 570 26.70 -4.98 31.05
CA ASP A 570 26.20 -6.13 31.82
C ASP A 570 24.96 -6.80 31.19
N ILE A 571 24.15 -6.07 30.42
CA ILE A 571 22.94 -6.62 29.76
C ILE A 571 23.24 -7.26 28.40
N LEU A 572 24.42 -7.04 27.82
CA LEU A 572 24.75 -7.57 26.50
C LEU A 572 25.12 -9.05 26.57
N PRO A 573 24.78 -9.83 25.53
CA PRO A 573 25.20 -11.21 25.44
C PRO A 573 26.72 -11.30 25.25
N GLU A 574 27.34 -12.33 25.86
CA GLU A 574 28.78 -12.57 25.81
C GLU A 574 29.33 -12.61 24.37
N GLY A 575 30.47 -11.97 24.08
CA GLY A 575 31.10 -12.01 22.75
C GLY A 575 30.89 -10.75 21.89
N ILE A 576 30.20 -9.74 22.42
CA ILE A 576 30.17 -8.39 21.83
C ILE A 576 31.27 -7.55 22.50
N ALA A 577 32.07 -6.85 21.69
CA ALA A 577 33.15 -6.01 22.18
C ALA A 577 32.61 -4.79 22.94
N PHE A 578 33.25 -4.45 24.08
CA PHE A 578 32.87 -3.30 24.90
C PHE A 578 32.97 -1.97 24.15
N GLU A 579 33.88 -1.85 23.18
CA GLU A 579 34.05 -0.67 22.35
C GLU A 579 32.75 -0.25 21.63
N LYS A 580 31.89 -1.21 21.28
CA LYS A 580 30.59 -0.91 20.66
C LYS A 580 29.62 -0.21 21.62
N VAL A 581 29.83 -0.37 22.92
CA VAL A 581 29.03 0.20 24.02
C VAL A 581 29.64 1.48 24.56
N ASN A 582 30.95 1.66 24.42
CA ASN A 582 31.67 2.80 24.95
C ASN A 582 31.52 4.07 24.09
N ARG A 583 30.28 4.37 23.70
CA ARG A 583 29.86 5.56 22.94
C ARG A 583 28.52 6.06 23.46
N LEU A 584 28.13 7.28 23.07
CA LEU A 584 26.83 7.83 23.42
C LEU A 584 25.74 7.07 22.66
N MET A 585 24.76 6.52 23.39
CA MET A 585 23.70 5.69 22.81
C MET A 585 22.54 6.56 22.35
N VAL A 586 22.63 7.09 21.13
CA VAL A 586 21.46 7.68 20.45
C VAL A 586 20.70 6.60 19.68
N LYS A 587 19.51 6.94 19.16
CA LYS A 587 18.60 5.98 18.51
C LYS A 587 19.25 5.12 17.41
N LYS A 588 20.11 5.72 16.59
CA LYS A 588 20.75 5.05 15.44
C LYS A 588 21.72 3.97 15.92
N GLU A 589 22.52 4.27 16.94
CA GLU A 589 23.54 3.43 17.54
C GLU A 589 22.90 2.26 18.29
N LEU A 590 21.76 2.50 18.95
CA LEU A 590 20.94 1.43 19.54
C LEU A 590 20.37 0.49 18.46
N GLN A 591 19.93 1.03 17.32
CA GLN A 591 19.46 0.20 16.20
C GLN A 591 20.58 -0.65 15.60
N GLU A 592 21.77 -0.07 15.41
CA GLU A 592 22.97 -0.79 14.97
C GLU A 592 23.36 -1.88 15.99
N MET A 593 23.31 -1.58 17.29
CA MET A 593 23.62 -2.54 18.34
C MET A 593 22.65 -3.74 18.32
N VAL A 594 21.35 -3.51 18.17
CA VAL A 594 20.36 -4.60 18.04
C VAL A 594 20.64 -5.44 16.79
N HIS A 595 21.02 -4.80 15.68
CA HIS A 595 21.37 -5.49 14.44
C HIS A 595 22.62 -6.37 14.60
N ASP A 596 23.66 -5.84 15.25
CA ASP A 596 24.89 -6.57 15.55
C ASP A 596 24.63 -7.79 16.43
N VAL A 597 23.82 -7.64 17.48
CA VAL A 597 23.42 -8.74 18.37
C VAL A 597 22.69 -9.82 17.57
N PHE A 598 21.79 -9.43 16.67
CA PHE A 598 21.03 -10.35 15.83
C PHE A 598 21.94 -11.17 14.90
N ILE A 599 22.92 -10.53 14.26
CA ILE A 599 23.85 -11.23 13.35
C ILE A 599 24.76 -12.19 14.12
N VAL A 600 25.30 -11.77 15.28
CA VAL A 600 26.32 -12.56 16.00
C VAL A 600 25.70 -13.68 16.84
N LYS A 601 24.55 -13.45 17.46
CA LYS A 601 23.95 -14.39 18.44
C LYS A 601 22.61 -14.98 18.03
N GLY A 602 21.99 -14.47 16.96
CA GLY A 602 20.70 -14.94 16.49
C GLY A 602 19.52 -14.45 17.33
N ARG A 603 18.33 -14.98 17.01
CA ARG A 603 17.02 -14.43 17.39
C ARG A 603 16.76 -14.43 18.91
N ASP A 604 16.98 -15.55 19.58
CA ASP A 604 16.61 -15.73 21.00
C ASP A 604 17.40 -14.80 21.92
N ALA A 605 18.71 -14.64 21.67
CA ALA A 605 19.56 -13.74 22.43
C ALA A 605 19.17 -12.26 22.19
N THR A 606 18.82 -11.90 20.95
CA THR A 606 18.34 -10.54 20.64
C THR A 606 17.05 -10.21 21.38
N VAL A 607 16.09 -11.14 21.46
CA VAL A 607 14.82 -10.88 22.16
C VAL A 607 15.05 -10.67 23.66
N LYS A 608 15.89 -11.49 24.28
CA LYS A 608 16.25 -11.29 25.69
C LYS A 608 16.92 -9.93 25.90
N PHE A 609 17.89 -9.59 25.03
CA PHE A 609 18.56 -8.29 25.08
C PHE A 609 17.57 -7.13 24.92
N LEU A 610 16.58 -7.25 24.03
CA LEU A 610 15.54 -6.22 23.83
C LEU A 610 14.65 -6.02 25.06
N ASP A 611 14.25 -7.11 25.74
CA ASP A 611 13.48 -7.04 26.98
C ASP A 611 14.31 -6.39 28.11
N ASP A 612 15.58 -6.80 28.28
CA ASP A 612 16.49 -6.24 29.28
C ASP A 612 16.79 -4.73 28.99
N LEU A 613 16.96 -4.37 27.72
CA LEU A 613 17.19 -3.00 27.26
C LEU A 613 15.96 -2.10 27.51
N LYS A 614 14.75 -2.65 27.32
CA LYS A 614 13.49 -1.96 27.64
C LYS A 614 13.41 -1.67 29.14
N ASP A 615 13.70 -2.66 29.98
CA ASP A 615 13.59 -2.53 31.44
C ASP A 615 14.60 -1.50 31.99
N ILE A 616 15.87 -1.56 31.56
CA ILE A 616 16.88 -0.57 31.96
C ILE A 616 16.53 0.83 31.43
N GLY A 617 16.04 0.92 30.18
CA GLY A 617 15.68 2.18 29.56
C GLY A 617 14.56 2.90 30.31
N PHE A 618 13.47 2.21 30.65
CA PHE A 618 12.38 2.81 31.43
C PHE A 618 12.80 3.20 32.85
N LYS A 619 13.61 2.37 33.51
CA LYS A 619 14.14 2.68 34.85
C LYS A 619 14.98 3.96 34.81
N MET A 620 15.91 4.05 33.86
CA MET A 620 16.81 5.20 33.74
C MET A 620 16.08 6.46 33.27
N ALA A 621 15.11 6.35 32.37
CA ALA A 621 14.28 7.48 31.96
C ALA A 621 13.48 8.06 33.14
N THR A 622 12.96 7.20 34.01
CA THR A 622 12.24 7.62 35.23
C THR A 622 13.18 8.31 36.22
N MET A 623 14.39 7.76 36.41
CA MET A 623 15.40 8.35 37.29
C MET A 623 15.96 9.68 36.75
N ALA A 624 16.04 9.85 35.44
CA ALA A 624 16.54 11.07 34.80
C ALA A 624 15.64 12.29 35.07
N GLY A 625 14.35 12.08 35.37
CA GLY A 625 13.44 13.17 35.74
C GLY A 625 13.23 14.23 34.65
N ILE A 626 13.39 13.84 33.38
CA ILE A 626 13.35 14.77 32.24
C ILE A 626 11.96 15.39 32.12
N SER A 627 11.92 16.72 32.01
CA SER A 627 10.70 17.53 31.95
C SER A 627 10.83 18.61 30.88
N ILE A 628 9.71 19.22 30.46
CA ILE A 628 9.72 20.35 29.53
C ILE A 628 9.15 21.56 30.25
N SER A 629 9.94 22.61 30.34
CA SER A 629 9.58 23.92 30.87
C SER A 629 9.67 25.01 29.81
N ILE A 630 9.13 26.19 30.11
CA ILE A 630 9.24 27.37 29.22
C ILE A 630 10.70 27.85 29.17
N ASP A 631 11.46 27.65 30.24
CA ASP A 631 12.85 28.10 30.35
C ASP A 631 13.80 27.24 29.50
N ASP A 632 13.48 25.95 29.29
CA ASP A 632 14.22 25.07 28.40
C ASP A 632 14.21 25.54 26.94
N MET A 633 13.19 26.31 26.53
CA MET A 633 13.01 26.81 25.16
C MET A 633 13.84 28.07 24.88
N MET A 634 15.16 28.00 24.99
CA MET A 634 16.04 29.18 24.88
C MET A 634 16.03 29.83 23.49
N ILE A 635 15.80 31.14 23.45
CA ILE A 635 15.81 31.94 22.22
C ILE A 635 17.24 32.46 22.02
N PRO A 636 17.84 32.31 20.83
CA PRO A 636 19.21 32.76 20.60
C PRO A 636 19.33 34.28 20.71
N GLY A 637 20.37 34.75 21.39
CA GLY A 637 20.55 36.19 21.65
C GLY A 637 20.73 37.02 20.38
N ASN A 638 21.35 36.43 19.36
CA ASN A 638 21.65 37.08 18.07
C ASN A 638 20.46 37.09 17.09
N LYS A 639 19.29 36.57 17.48
CA LYS A 639 18.12 36.41 16.59
C LYS A 639 17.67 37.73 15.97
N ASP A 640 17.47 38.76 16.79
CA ASP A 640 16.91 40.02 16.32
C ASP A 640 17.85 40.71 15.31
N GLU A 641 19.16 40.61 15.53
CA GLU A 641 20.18 41.13 14.61
C GLU A 641 20.11 40.43 13.23
N LEU A 642 19.94 39.10 13.22
CA LEU A 642 19.81 38.31 11.98
C LEU A 642 18.54 38.68 11.22
N VAL A 643 17.41 38.84 11.93
CA VAL A 643 16.12 39.20 11.32
C VAL A 643 16.14 40.64 10.76
N GLU A 644 16.78 41.57 11.46
CA GLU A 644 16.96 42.94 10.97
C GLU A 644 17.87 43.00 9.74
N LYS A 645 18.94 42.20 9.72
CA LYS A 645 19.82 42.08 8.55
C LYS A 645 19.05 41.55 7.33
N ALA A 646 18.25 40.50 7.52
CA ALA A 646 17.37 39.95 6.49
C ALA A 646 16.39 40.99 5.93
N SER A 647 15.75 41.74 6.83
CA SER A 647 14.79 42.79 6.47
C SER A 647 15.44 43.91 5.65
N ARG A 648 16.68 44.27 5.97
CA ARG A 648 17.48 45.24 5.17
C ARG A 648 17.84 44.69 3.79
N GLU A 649 18.18 43.41 3.67
CA GLU A 649 18.46 42.77 2.39
C GLU A 649 17.21 42.69 1.50
N VAL A 650 16.07 42.31 2.08
CA VAL A 650 14.78 42.32 1.37
C VAL A 650 14.41 43.72 0.90
N ALA A 651 14.68 44.76 1.68
CA ALA A 651 14.47 46.15 1.27
C ALA A 651 15.36 46.54 0.07
N LYS A 652 16.62 46.05 0.01
CA LYS A 652 17.50 46.25 -1.16
C LYS A 652 16.96 45.55 -2.40
N VAL A 653 16.51 44.30 -2.27
CA VAL A 653 15.91 43.53 -3.39
C VAL A 653 14.66 44.23 -3.91
N ASN A 654 13.79 44.70 -3.01
CA ASN A 654 12.64 45.52 -3.41
C ASN A 654 13.09 46.81 -4.11
N GLY A 655 14.13 47.49 -3.63
CA GLY A 655 14.70 48.67 -4.30
C GLY A 655 15.22 48.36 -5.71
N GLN A 656 15.89 47.22 -5.91
CA GLN A 656 16.34 46.77 -7.24
C GLN A 656 15.16 46.52 -8.19
N TYR A 657 14.06 45.95 -7.69
CA TYR A 657 12.84 45.76 -8.47
C TYR A 657 12.22 47.09 -8.90
N HIS A 658 12.10 48.06 -7.98
CA HIS A 658 11.57 49.40 -8.31
C HIS A 658 12.46 50.15 -9.31
N ASN A 659 13.77 49.86 -9.33
CA ASN A 659 14.72 50.42 -10.30
C ASN A 659 14.76 49.66 -11.63
N GLY A 660 13.92 48.63 -11.83
CA GLY A 660 13.86 47.84 -13.07
C GLY A 660 15.05 46.90 -13.31
N LEU A 661 15.86 46.60 -12.27
CA LEU A 661 17.05 45.76 -12.40
C LEU A 661 16.77 44.26 -12.33
N ILE A 662 15.63 43.87 -11.74
CA ILE A 662 15.21 42.48 -11.57
C ILE A 662 13.73 42.35 -11.91
N THR A 663 13.31 41.17 -12.35
CA THR A 663 11.91 40.86 -12.65
C THR A 663 11.12 40.50 -11.38
N GLN A 664 9.78 40.52 -11.46
CA GLN A 664 8.92 40.15 -10.33
C GLN A 664 9.13 38.68 -9.86
N GLY A 665 9.39 37.77 -10.80
CA GLY A 665 9.70 36.37 -10.48
C GLY A 665 11.02 36.22 -9.73
N GLU A 666 12.06 36.93 -10.17
CA GLU A 666 13.37 36.96 -9.51
C GLU A 666 13.28 37.61 -8.13
N ARG A 667 12.55 38.73 -8.00
CA ARG A 667 12.28 39.38 -6.71
C ARG A 667 11.67 38.40 -5.72
N TYR A 668 10.61 37.70 -6.13
CA TYR A 668 9.92 36.71 -5.31
C TYR A 668 10.85 35.59 -4.86
N ASN A 669 11.61 34.99 -5.77
CA ASN A 669 12.55 33.92 -5.45
C ASN A 669 13.67 34.39 -4.52
N LYS A 670 14.26 35.57 -4.75
CA LYS A 670 15.31 36.14 -3.90
C LYS A 670 14.82 36.42 -2.48
N ILE A 671 13.61 36.96 -2.32
CA ILE A 671 13.02 37.20 -0.99
C ILE A 671 12.83 35.88 -0.23
N ILE A 672 12.32 34.85 -0.90
CA ILE A 672 12.14 33.53 -0.29
C ILE A 672 13.48 32.95 0.15
N ASP A 673 14.50 33.06 -0.69
CA ASP A 673 15.82 32.49 -0.41
C ASP A 673 16.50 33.18 0.80
N ILE A 674 16.42 34.52 0.87
CA ILE A 674 16.92 35.30 2.03
C ILE A 674 16.24 34.82 3.32
N TRP A 675 14.92 34.69 3.33
CA TRP A 675 14.19 34.26 4.51
C TRP A 675 14.43 32.79 4.86
N ALA A 676 14.61 31.92 3.88
CA ALA A 676 14.98 30.53 4.10
C ALA A 676 16.37 30.43 4.76
N HIS A 677 17.36 31.15 4.22
CA HIS A 677 18.72 31.14 4.74
C HIS A 677 18.79 31.67 6.18
N VAL A 678 18.11 32.78 6.47
CA VAL A 678 18.07 33.35 7.83
C VAL A 678 17.34 32.44 8.81
N THR A 679 16.29 31.74 8.35
CA THR A 679 15.60 30.73 9.16
C THR A 679 16.53 29.59 9.58
N ASP A 680 17.42 29.16 8.69
CA ASP A 680 18.39 28.10 8.99
C ASP A 680 19.54 28.63 9.87
N GLN A 681 20.05 29.85 9.61
CA GLN A 681 21.06 30.49 10.47
C GLN A 681 20.60 30.66 11.93
N VAL A 682 19.35 31.10 12.14
CA VAL A 682 18.76 31.23 13.49
C VAL A 682 18.66 29.86 14.17
N ALA A 683 18.37 28.80 13.42
CA ALA A 683 18.32 27.45 13.95
C ALA A 683 19.70 26.94 14.36
N ASP A 684 20.71 27.16 13.53
CA ASP A 684 22.09 26.74 13.79
C ASP A 684 22.66 27.46 15.03
N GLU A 685 22.39 28.76 15.17
CA GLU A 685 22.86 29.54 16.32
C GLU A 685 22.21 29.06 17.63
N MET A 686 20.90 28.79 17.59
CA MET A 686 20.17 28.19 18.71
C MET A 686 20.78 26.84 19.13
N PHE A 687 21.12 25.97 18.16
CA PHE A 687 21.75 24.68 18.45
C PHE A 687 23.16 24.83 19.03
N LYS A 688 23.96 25.78 18.54
CA LYS A 688 25.28 26.08 19.09
C LYS A 688 25.22 26.55 20.54
N GLU A 689 24.27 27.42 20.87
CA GLU A 689 24.08 27.88 22.25
C GLU A 689 23.69 26.72 23.19
N LEU A 690 22.77 25.86 22.77
CA LEU A 690 22.38 24.67 23.52
C LEU A 690 23.54 23.69 23.71
N GLN A 691 24.32 23.44 22.65
CA GLN A 691 25.49 22.57 22.69
C GLN A 691 26.59 23.12 23.60
N ARG A 692 26.81 24.43 23.57
CA ARG A 692 27.81 25.08 24.44
C ARG A 692 27.48 24.91 25.92
N GLN A 693 26.21 25.02 26.30
CA GLN A 693 25.79 24.74 27.68
C GLN A 693 26.03 23.28 28.06
N ASP A 694 25.77 22.36 27.14
CA ASP A 694 26.05 20.93 27.35
C ASP A 694 27.55 20.68 27.58
N ASP A 695 28.41 21.26 26.74
CA ASP A 695 29.86 21.16 26.84
C ASP A 695 30.41 21.75 28.15
N ASP A 696 29.84 22.86 28.63
CA ASP A 696 30.23 23.48 29.91
C ASP A 696 29.86 22.59 31.12
N ILE A 697 28.78 21.80 31.03
CA ILE A 697 28.40 20.81 32.05
C ILE A 697 29.31 19.57 31.97
N VAL A 698 29.55 19.06 30.76
CA VAL A 698 30.42 17.88 30.55
C VAL A 698 31.87 18.17 30.98
N SER A 699 32.36 19.37 30.71
CA SER A 699 33.71 19.81 31.12
C SER A 699 33.83 20.18 32.61
N GLY A 700 32.73 20.14 33.36
CA GLY A 700 32.70 20.45 34.80
C GLY A 700 32.85 21.94 35.14
N LYS A 701 32.71 22.85 34.16
CA LYS A 701 32.70 24.30 34.40
C LYS A 701 31.39 24.77 35.06
N ALA A 702 30.30 24.06 34.80
CA ALA A 702 28.98 24.31 35.38
C ALA A 702 28.41 23.02 36.04
N PRO A 703 29.01 22.52 37.15
CA PRO A 703 28.61 21.26 37.76
C PRO A 703 27.19 21.31 38.37
N ASP A 704 26.76 22.49 38.81
CA ASP A 704 25.45 22.74 39.43
C ASP A 704 24.32 22.96 38.41
N SER A 705 24.64 23.04 37.11
CA SER A 705 23.65 23.19 36.04
C SER A 705 23.22 21.81 35.52
N ASP A 706 21.92 21.65 35.30
CA ASP A 706 21.37 20.45 34.67
C ASP A 706 21.32 20.58 33.14
N PHE A 707 21.32 19.43 32.47
CA PHE A 707 21.24 19.36 31.02
C PHE A 707 19.88 19.86 30.53
N ASN A 708 19.88 20.57 29.40
CA ASN A 708 18.64 21.02 28.78
C ASN A 708 17.84 19.83 28.21
N SER A 709 16.61 19.67 28.67
CA SER A 709 15.74 18.55 28.29
C SER A 709 15.38 18.52 26.80
N ILE A 710 15.14 19.68 26.18
CA ILE A 710 14.76 19.78 24.76
C ILE A 710 15.94 19.37 23.88
N PHE A 711 17.15 19.77 24.27
CA PHE A 711 18.37 19.36 23.60
C PHE A 711 18.59 17.84 23.69
N ILE A 712 18.46 17.25 24.88
CA ILE A 712 18.56 15.80 25.09
C ILE A 712 17.54 15.04 24.22
N MET A 713 16.28 15.48 24.19
CA MET A 713 15.23 14.81 23.41
C MET A 713 15.54 14.76 21.91
N ALA A 714 16.10 15.85 21.35
CA ALA A 714 16.46 15.91 19.94
C ALA A 714 17.77 15.21 19.61
N GLU A 715 18.83 15.40 20.42
CA GLU A 715 20.12 14.75 20.18
C GLU A 715 20.04 13.23 20.33
N SER A 716 19.30 12.75 21.33
CA SER A 716 19.04 11.30 21.49
C SER A 716 18.26 10.68 20.32
N GLY A 717 17.55 11.51 19.54
CA GLY A 717 16.62 11.06 18.51
C GLY A 717 15.36 10.38 19.06
N ALA A 718 15.09 10.51 20.37
CA ALA A 718 13.92 9.94 21.03
C ALA A 718 12.62 10.60 20.52
N ARG A 719 12.59 11.94 20.52
CA ARG A 719 11.47 12.74 20.01
C ARG A 719 11.93 14.18 19.77
N GLY A 720 11.50 14.78 18.67
CA GLY A 720 11.94 16.12 18.29
C GLY A 720 12.82 16.08 17.05
N SER A 721 12.57 16.96 16.09
CA SER A 721 13.47 17.23 14.98
C SER A 721 14.05 18.64 15.12
N GLY A 722 15.18 18.92 14.46
CA GLY A 722 15.73 20.27 14.41
C GLY A 722 14.73 21.32 13.94
N GLN A 723 13.85 20.94 12.99
CA GLN A 723 12.76 21.80 12.51
C GLN A 723 11.69 22.09 13.58
N GLN A 724 11.41 21.16 14.49
CA GLN A 724 10.43 21.36 15.57
C GLN A 724 11.01 22.27 16.66
N ILE A 725 12.26 22.07 17.06
CA ILE A 725 12.94 22.95 18.03
C ILE A 725 13.05 24.36 17.46
N ARG A 726 13.41 24.48 16.17
CA ARG A 726 13.43 25.76 15.46
C ARG A 726 12.11 26.53 15.59
N GLN A 727 10.96 25.85 15.53
CA GLN A 727 9.65 26.51 15.68
C GLN A 727 9.33 26.90 17.13
N LEU A 728 9.86 26.17 18.12
CA LEU A 728 9.65 26.47 19.53
C LEU A 728 10.44 27.70 19.99
N ALA A 729 11.72 27.75 19.64
CA ALA A 729 12.69 28.69 20.19
C ALA A 729 13.38 29.61 19.15
N GLY A 730 13.49 29.18 17.90
CA GLY A 730 14.09 29.98 16.82
C GLY A 730 13.08 30.91 16.15
N MET A 731 12.59 30.50 14.99
CA MET A 731 11.52 31.17 14.25
C MET A 731 10.70 30.15 13.45
N ARG A 732 9.43 30.45 13.20
CA ARG A 732 8.57 29.54 12.45
C ARG A 732 8.85 29.55 10.93
N GLY A 733 9.29 30.67 10.39
CA GLY A 733 9.76 30.81 9.01
C GLY A 733 8.64 30.91 7.96
N LEU A 734 8.90 30.41 6.76
CA LEU A 734 8.03 30.54 5.59
C LEU A 734 6.89 29.51 5.57
N MET A 735 5.71 29.94 5.12
CA MET A 735 4.49 29.12 5.04
C MET A 735 4.04 28.91 3.60
N ALA A 736 3.46 27.75 3.30
CA ALA A 736 2.87 27.46 1.99
C ALA A 736 1.39 27.85 1.92
N LYS A 737 0.97 28.46 0.81
CA LYS A 737 -0.44 28.64 0.45
C LYS A 737 -1.08 27.30 0.06
N PRO A 738 -2.42 27.19 0.05
CA PRO A 738 -3.09 25.98 -0.43
C PRO A 738 -2.81 25.64 -1.91
N SER A 739 -2.37 26.61 -2.71
CA SER A 739 -1.90 26.44 -4.09
C SER A 739 -0.54 25.74 -4.19
N GLY A 740 0.25 25.71 -3.11
CA GLY A 740 1.63 25.22 -3.08
C GLY A 740 2.69 26.32 -3.19
N GLU A 741 2.30 27.55 -3.53
CA GLU A 741 3.22 28.70 -3.52
C GLU A 741 3.63 29.07 -2.09
N ILE A 742 4.86 29.53 -1.92
CA ILE A 742 5.37 30.01 -0.64
C ILE A 742 4.91 31.47 -0.42
N MET A 743 4.49 31.82 0.79
CA MET A 743 4.15 33.19 1.13
C MET A 743 5.42 34.00 1.36
N GLU A 744 5.52 35.17 0.71
CA GLU A 744 6.68 36.07 0.83
C GLU A 744 6.83 36.67 2.25
N THR A 745 5.74 36.71 3.02
CA THR A 745 5.73 37.20 4.40
C THR A 745 6.05 36.04 5.36
N PRO A 746 7.24 36.03 5.99
CA PRO A 746 7.60 34.98 6.95
C PRO A 746 6.92 35.20 8.30
N ILE A 747 6.93 34.16 9.14
CA ILE A 747 6.61 34.25 10.55
C ILE A 747 7.93 34.29 11.33
N THR A 748 8.33 35.50 11.75
CA THR A 748 9.56 35.74 12.53
C THR A 748 9.46 35.29 13.99
N ALA A 749 8.24 35.25 14.53
CA ALA A 749 7.97 34.80 15.88
C ALA A 749 8.08 33.27 16.02
N ASN A 750 8.39 32.81 17.24
CA ASN A 750 8.34 31.41 17.64
C ASN A 750 7.16 31.12 18.60
N PHE A 751 6.99 29.87 19.03
CA PHE A 751 5.89 29.52 19.94
C PHE A 751 6.09 30.05 21.37
N ARG A 752 7.33 30.24 21.83
CA ARG A 752 7.62 30.84 23.15
C ARG A 752 7.23 32.32 23.21
N GLU A 753 7.52 33.08 22.15
CA GLU A 753 7.19 34.50 22.00
C GLU A 753 5.70 34.73 21.75
N GLY A 754 5.04 33.75 21.11
CA GLY A 754 3.63 33.82 20.71
C GLY A 754 3.45 34.40 19.30
N LEU A 755 2.32 34.07 18.67
CA LEU A 755 2.01 34.47 17.30
C LEU A 755 0.96 35.58 17.29
N SER A 756 1.15 36.58 16.43
CA SER A 756 0.08 37.56 16.16
C SER A 756 -1.10 36.90 15.44
N VAL A 757 -2.28 37.54 15.48
CA VAL A 757 -3.48 37.02 14.80
C VAL A 757 -3.24 36.78 13.31
N LEU A 758 -2.51 37.68 12.64
CA LEU A 758 -2.18 37.55 11.22
C LEU A 758 -1.23 36.37 10.96
N GLN A 759 -0.16 36.24 11.75
CA GLN A 759 0.79 35.13 11.62
C GLN A 759 0.13 33.78 11.91
N TYR A 760 -0.72 33.72 12.93
CA TYR A 760 -1.51 32.54 13.23
C TYR A 760 -2.43 32.19 12.06
N PHE A 761 -3.19 33.16 11.54
CA PHE A 761 -4.09 32.96 10.40
C PHE A 761 -3.34 32.43 9.16
N ILE A 762 -2.20 33.04 8.81
CA ILE A 762 -1.33 32.59 7.72
C ILE A 762 -0.92 31.12 7.92
N SER A 763 -0.53 30.75 9.14
CA SER A 763 -0.13 29.37 9.46
C SER A 763 -1.26 28.35 9.30
N THR A 764 -2.52 28.76 9.44
CA THR A 764 -3.67 27.85 9.32
C THR A 764 -3.89 27.34 7.91
N HIS A 765 -3.49 28.10 6.88
CA HIS A 765 -3.65 27.69 5.48
C HIS A 765 -2.82 26.45 5.16
N GLY A 766 -1.54 26.47 5.49
CA GLY A 766 -0.64 25.33 5.31
C GLY A 766 -1.06 24.12 6.16
N ALA A 767 -1.39 24.35 7.44
CA ALA A 767 -1.85 23.27 8.34
C ALA A 767 -3.14 22.59 7.85
N ARG A 768 -4.15 23.37 7.43
CA ARG A 768 -5.40 22.82 6.90
C ARG A 768 -5.19 22.05 5.61
N LYS A 769 -4.34 22.55 4.71
CA LYS A 769 -3.99 21.86 3.47
C LYS A 769 -3.29 20.54 3.77
N GLY A 770 -2.33 20.53 4.70
CA GLY A 770 -1.64 19.34 5.17
C GLY A 770 -2.59 18.26 5.70
N LEU A 771 -3.53 18.64 6.57
CA LEU A 771 -4.56 17.75 7.10
C LEU A 771 -5.50 17.20 6.01
N ALA A 772 -5.95 18.07 5.09
CA ALA A 772 -6.83 17.67 3.99
C ALA A 772 -6.13 16.70 3.01
N ASP A 773 -4.87 16.98 2.66
CA ASP A 773 -4.08 16.13 1.78
C ASP A 773 -3.78 14.78 2.42
N THR A 774 -3.49 14.76 3.73
CA THR A 774 -3.34 13.51 4.50
C THR A 774 -4.59 12.65 4.40
N ALA A 775 -5.77 13.23 4.61
CA ALA A 775 -7.04 12.50 4.54
C ALA A 775 -7.36 11.97 3.13
N LEU A 776 -7.07 12.74 2.08
CA LEU A 776 -7.41 12.39 0.69
C LEU A 776 -6.38 11.45 0.04
N LYS A 777 -5.08 11.75 0.17
CA LYS A 777 -4.02 11.02 -0.55
C LYS A 777 -3.75 9.64 0.04
N THR A 778 -4.03 9.41 1.32
CA THR A 778 -3.93 8.08 1.96
C THR A 778 -4.76 7.03 1.22
N ALA A 779 -5.94 7.41 0.69
CA ALA A 779 -6.76 6.50 -0.10
C ALA A 779 -6.10 6.09 -1.43
N ASN A 780 -5.32 6.99 -2.05
CA ASN A 780 -4.62 6.73 -3.31
C ASN A 780 -3.44 5.76 -3.12
N SER A 781 -2.64 5.97 -2.07
CA SER A 781 -1.50 5.09 -1.74
C SER A 781 -1.96 3.67 -1.37
N GLY A 782 -3.05 3.55 -0.59
CA GLY A 782 -3.67 2.26 -0.31
C GLY A 782 -4.25 1.59 -1.57
N TYR A 783 -4.82 2.37 -2.50
CA TYR A 783 -5.30 1.84 -3.78
C TYR A 783 -4.17 1.36 -4.68
N LEU A 784 -3.03 2.07 -4.71
CA LEU A 784 -1.83 1.68 -5.43
C LEU A 784 -1.28 0.36 -4.88
N THR A 785 -1.14 0.26 -3.55
CA THR A 785 -0.67 -0.97 -2.87
C THR A 785 -1.51 -2.16 -3.28
N ARG A 786 -2.84 -2.02 -3.29
CA ARG A 786 -3.73 -3.09 -3.76
C ARG A 786 -3.49 -3.47 -5.21
N ARG A 787 -3.27 -2.50 -6.10
CA ARG A 787 -2.97 -2.78 -7.52
C ARG A 787 -1.63 -3.48 -7.68
N LEU A 788 -0.64 -3.15 -6.86
CA LEU A 788 0.65 -3.83 -6.84
C LEU A 788 0.47 -5.29 -6.40
N VAL A 789 -0.29 -5.54 -5.34
CA VAL A 789 -0.62 -6.91 -4.90
C VAL A 789 -1.39 -7.67 -5.99
N ASP A 790 -2.40 -7.05 -6.62
CA ASP A 790 -3.18 -7.68 -7.70
C ASP A 790 -2.29 -8.12 -8.90
N VAL A 791 -1.14 -7.47 -9.12
CA VAL A 791 -0.18 -7.80 -10.20
C VAL A 791 0.90 -8.78 -9.74
N ALA A 792 1.34 -8.67 -8.48
CA ALA A 792 2.49 -9.40 -7.97
C ALA A 792 2.15 -10.69 -7.19
N GLN A 793 0.88 -10.92 -6.83
CA GLN A 793 0.47 -12.04 -5.97
C GLN A 793 0.87 -13.44 -6.48
N ASP A 794 1.02 -13.61 -7.80
CA ASP A 794 1.34 -14.89 -8.42
C ASP A 794 2.86 -15.18 -8.42
N ILE A 795 3.68 -14.23 -7.94
CA ILE A 795 5.14 -14.36 -7.86
C ILE A 795 5.52 -15.01 -6.52
N ILE A 796 5.81 -16.31 -6.58
CA ILE A 796 6.17 -17.18 -5.46
C ILE A 796 7.51 -17.87 -5.78
N ILE A 797 8.26 -18.24 -4.74
CA ILE A 797 9.45 -19.08 -4.92
C ILE A 797 9.05 -20.54 -5.14
N LEU A 798 9.40 -21.11 -6.30
CA LEU A 798 8.98 -22.46 -6.69
C LEU A 798 10.14 -23.43 -6.97
N GLU A 799 11.35 -22.94 -7.23
CA GLU A 799 12.52 -23.76 -7.54
C GLU A 799 13.79 -23.14 -6.94
N ASP A 800 14.85 -23.94 -6.80
CA ASP A 800 16.12 -23.47 -6.21
C ASP A 800 16.92 -22.63 -7.22
N ASP A 801 17.13 -23.15 -8.43
CA ASP A 801 17.90 -22.50 -9.49
C ASP A 801 17.21 -22.66 -10.86
N CYS A 802 17.07 -21.55 -11.59
CA CYS A 802 16.55 -21.53 -12.96
C CYS A 802 17.64 -21.77 -14.02
N GLY A 803 18.92 -21.81 -13.63
CA GLY A 803 20.06 -22.03 -14.54
C GLY A 803 20.43 -20.85 -15.44
N THR A 804 19.82 -19.67 -15.24
CA THR A 804 20.10 -18.49 -16.07
C THR A 804 21.55 -18.04 -15.95
N LEU A 805 22.17 -17.76 -17.10
CA LEU A 805 23.49 -17.12 -17.19
C LEU A 805 23.38 -15.59 -17.34
N ASN A 806 22.16 -15.06 -17.30
CA ASN A 806 21.89 -13.63 -17.42
C ASN A 806 21.80 -13.00 -16.03
N GLY A 807 22.54 -11.91 -15.83
CA GLY A 807 22.59 -11.14 -14.59
C GLY A 807 22.68 -9.65 -14.86
N ILE A 808 22.64 -8.87 -13.79
CA ILE A 808 22.73 -7.41 -13.85
C ILE A 808 24.04 -6.99 -13.19
N GLU A 809 24.77 -6.11 -13.87
CA GLU A 809 25.95 -5.46 -13.30
C GLU A 809 25.49 -4.28 -12.41
N VAL A 810 25.90 -4.29 -11.14
CA VAL A 810 25.50 -3.30 -10.15
C VAL A 810 26.72 -2.51 -9.70
N THR A 811 26.58 -1.18 -9.69
CA THR A 811 27.56 -0.20 -9.18
C THR A 811 26.95 0.61 -8.04
N ALA A 812 27.76 1.41 -7.33
CA ALA A 812 27.24 2.47 -6.48
C ALA A 812 26.33 3.43 -7.28
N LEU A 813 25.29 3.97 -6.64
CA LEU A 813 24.40 4.95 -7.26
C LEU A 813 24.96 6.36 -7.03
N ILE A 814 25.39 7.01 -8.11
CA ILE A 814 26.00 8.33 -8.07
C ILE A 814 25.12 9.30 -8.84
N GLU A 815 24.61 10.34 -8.17
CA GLU A 815 23.90 11.46 -8.80
C GLU A 815 24.60 12.77 -8.43
N GLY A 816 24.86 13.63 -9.41
CA GLY A 816 25.48 14.95 -9.15
C GLY A 816 26.90 14.92 -8.55
N GLY A 817 27.56 13.75 -8.52
CA GLY A 817 28.86 13.58 -7.86
C GLY A 817 28.77 13.19 -6.38
N GLU A 818 27.56 12.96 -5.86
CA GLU A 818 27.33 12.40 -4.54
C GLU A 818 26.92 10.94 -4.64
N VAL A 819 27.50 10.09 -3.79
CA VAL A 819 27.11 8.69 -3.67
C VAL A 819 25.83 8.64 -2.86
N ILE A 820 24.69 8.45 -3.52
CA ILE A 820 23.39 8.30 -2.86
C ILE A 820 23.32 6.96 -2.14
N GLN A 821 23.83 5.91 -2.79
CA GLN A 821 23.83 4.57 -2.23
C GLN A 821 25.13 3.85 -2.56
N GLU A 822 25.77 3.32 -1.53
CA GLU A 822 27.00 2.56 -1.63
C GLU A 822 26.77 1.20 -2.29
N LEU A 823 27.84 0.63 -2.86
CA LEU A 823 27.77 -0.67 -3.52
C LEU A 823 27.36 -1.78 -2.54
N GLY A 824 27.94 -1.79 -1.34
CA GLY A 824 27.69 -2.80 -0.30
C GLY A 824 26.20 -2.95 0.04
N GLU A 825 25.50 -1.83 0.27
CA GLU A 825 24.06 -1.84 0.56
C GLU A 825 23.22 -2.42 -0.59
N ARG A 826 23.62 -2.21 -1.85
CA ARG A 826 22.85 -2.68 -3.01
C ARG A 826 22.99 -4.18 -3.27
N ILE A 827 24.15 -4.74 -2.96
CA ILE A 827 24.49 -6.14 -3.23
C ILE A 827 24.26 -7.06 -2.03
N LEU A 828 24.05 -6.52 -0.84
CA LEU A 828 23.81 -7.31 0.38
C LEU A 828 22.68 -8.33 0.19
N GLY A 829 22.98 -9.60 0.50
CA GLY A 829 22.04 -10.71 0.40
C GLY A 829 21.70 -11.13 -1.04
N ARG A 830 22.36 -10.57 -2.05
CA ARG A 830 22.26 -11.01 -3.45
C ARG A 830 23.25 -12.13 -3.73
N ILE A 831 23.06 -12.79 -4.86
CA ILE A 831 23.91 -13.90 -5.29
C ILE A 831 24.77 -13.46 -6.47
N SER A 832 26.07 -13.72 -6.37
CA SER A 832 27.02 -13.48 -7.47
C SER A 832 26.72 -14.40 -8.64
N LEU A 833 26.71 -13.86 -9.85
CA LEU A 833 26.64 -14.68 -11.07
C LEU A 833 28.02 -15.17 -11.50
N GLU A 834 29.02 -14.29 -11.36
CA GLU A 834 30.41 -14.53 -11.75
C GLU A 834 31.33 -14.56 -10.52
N GLU A 835 32.53 -15.09 -10.73
CA GLU A 835 33.59 -15.05 -9.72
C GLU A 835 34.06 -13.60 -9.52
N VAL A 836 34.05 -13.15 -8.26
CA VAL A 836 34.54 -11.82 -7.91
C VAL A 836 36.02 -11.94 -7.55
N VAL A 837 36.87 -11.35 -8.38
CA VAL A 837 38.33 -11.36 -8.21
C VAL A 837 38.83 -9.98 -7.79
N ASP A 838 39.86 -9.97 -6.94
CA ASP A 838 40.55 -8.74 -6.56
C ASP A 838 41.27 -8.15 -7.80
N PRO A 839 41.09 -6.84 -8.10
CA PRO A 839 41.73 -6.18 -9.24
C PRO A 839 43.26 -6.21 -9.22
N PHE A 840 43.88 -6.28 -8.05
CA PHE A 840 45.32 -6.13 -7.85
C PHE A 840 46.05 -7.48 -7.79
N ASN A 841 45.63 -8.37 -6.88
CA ASN A 841 46.33 -9.64 -6.64
C ASN A 841 45.70 -10.84 -7.39
N LYS A 842 44.55 -10.65 -8.06
CA LYS A 842 43.77 -11.69 -8.76
C LYS A 842 43.32 -12.85 -7.85
N GLU A 843 43.24 -12.62 -6.55
CA GLU A 843 42.70 -13.59 -5.61
C GLU A 843 41.17 -13.64 -5.75
N VAL A 844 40.62 -14.85 -5.63
CA VAL A 844 39.17 -15.07 -5.70
C VAL A 844 38.57 -14.69 -4.35
N LEU A 845 37.77 -13.63 -4.34
CA LEU A 845 37.10 -13.14 -3.14
C LEU A 845 35.77 -13.85 -2.91
N LEU A 846 35.03 -14.16 -4.00
CA LEU A 846 33.75 -14.85 -3.92
C LEU A 846 33.53 -15.75 -5.14
N LYS A 847 33.08 -16.98 -4.90
CA LYS A 847 32.74 -17.95 -5.95
C LYS A 847 31.42 -17.58 -6.63
N PRO A 848 31.16 -18.07 -7.86
CA PRO A 848 29.85 -17.92 -8.50
C PRO A 848 28.77 -18.65 -7.70
N ASN A 849 27.53 -18.14 -7.77
CA ASN A 849 26.35 -18.63 -7.06
C ASN A 849 26.46 -18.60 -5.52
N GLN A 850 27.38 -17.80 -4.98
CA GLN A 850 27.51 -17.60 -3.54
C GLN A 850 26.76 -16.32 -3.12
N MET A 851 26.10 -16.38 -1.96
CA MET A 851 25.45 -15.22 -1.37
C MET A 851 26.50 -14.22 -0.89
N ILE A 852 26.26 -12.93 -1.16
CA ILE A 852 27.08 -11.82 -0.69
C ILE A 852 26.60 -11.45 0.72
N ASP A 853 27.41 -11.78 1.72
CA ASP A 853 27.20 -11.48 3.12
C ASP A 853 27.96 -10.23 3.59
N GLU A 854 27.77 -9.83 4.84
CA GLU A 854 28.41 -8.65 5.44
C GLU A 854 29.96 -8.79 5.48
N GLN A 855 30.49 -10.01 5.52
CA GLN A 855 31.94 -10.27 5.50
C GLN A 855 32.51 -10.06 4.08
N ALA A 856 31.82 -10.57 3.06
CA ALA A 856 32.17 -10.35 1.66
C ALA A 856 32.12 -8.86 1.30
N ILE A 857 31.15 -8.10 1.82
CA ILE A 857 31.08 -6.65 1.59
C ILE A 857 32.30 -5.93 2.17
N LYS A 858 32.70 -6.24 3.41
CA LYS A 858 33.91 -5.64 4.01
C LYS A 858 35.15 -5.93 3.16
N LEU A 859 35.29 -7.16 2.67
CA LEU A 859 36.36 -7.53 1.75
C LEU A 859 36.29 -6.73 0.43
N PHE A 860 35.09 -6.52 -0.12
CA PHE A 860 34.90 -5.75 -1.35
C PHE A 860 35.24 -4.26 -1.16
N GLU A 861 34.90 -3.69 -0.02
CA GLU A 861 35.23 -2.30 0.34
C GLU A 861 36.73 -2.11 0.57
N GLU A 862 37.36 -3.00 1.35
CA GLU A 862 38.81 -2.97 1.61
C GLU A 862 39.64 -3.12 0.32
N ARG A 863 39.18 -3.95 -0.62
CA ARG A 863 39.84 -4.19 -1.92
C ARG A 863 39.40 -3.22 -3.02
N GLY A 864 38.44 -2.33 -2.74
CA GLY A 864 38.00 -1.28 -3.66
C GLY A 864 37.28 -1.78 -4.91
N ILE A 865 36.38 -2.77 -4.78
CA ILE A 865 35.57 -3.26 -5.90
C ILE A 865 34.47 -2.26 -6.24
N GLU A 866 34.37 -1.86 -7.50
CA GLU A 866 33.41 -0.84 -7.94
C GLU A 866 32.14 -1.44 -8.57
N ARG A 867 32.21 -2.67 -9.08
CA ARG A 867 31.11 -3.32 -9.81
C ARG A 867 31.07 -4.82 -9.57
N VAL A 868 29.87 -5.36 -9.42
CA VAL A 868 29.63 -6.80 -9.23
C VAL A 868 28.45 -7.23 -10.10
N LYS A 869 28.59 -8.37 -10.78
CA LYS A 869 27.52 -8.98 -11.56
C LYS A 869 26.72 -9.95 -10.70
N ILE A 870 25.45 -9.62 -10.47
CA ILE A 870 24.56 -10.39 -9.60
C ILE A 870 23.42 -11.04 -10.39
N ARG A 871 22.86 -12.10 -9.83
CA ARG A 871 21.59 -12.66 -10.28
C ARG A 871 20.44 -11.74 -9.89
N SER A 872 19.38 -11.70 -10.70
CA SER A 872 18.25 -10.82 -10.50
C SER A 872 16.93 -11.54 -10.80
N THR A 873 15.86 -11.08 -10.14
CA THR A 873 14.49 -11.53 -10.41
C THR A 873 14.02 -11.12 -11.80
N LEU A 874 14.62 -10.10 -12.42
CA LEU A 874 14.29 -9.66 -13.78
C LEU A 874 14.87 -10.57 -14.87
N THR A 875 15.99 -11.24 -14.59
CA THR A 875 16.67 -12.16 -15.53
C THR A 875 16.38 -13.63 -15.24
N CYS A 876 15.44 -13.89 -14.33
CA CYS A 876 15.02 -15.23 -13.95
C CYS A 876 14.24 -15.88 -15.10
N GLU A 877 14.64 -17.10 -15.48
CA GLU A 877 14.01 -17.86 -16.58
C GLU A 877 12.96 -18.87 -16.10
N SER A 878 12.58 -18.80 -14.82
CA SER A 878 11.49 -19.61 -14.26
C SER A 878 10.17 -19.29 -14.96
N LYS A 879 9.40 -20.33 -15.31
CA LYS A 879 8.13 -20.17 -16.04
C LYS A 879 7.01 -19.65 -15.14
N ASP A 880 6.94 -20.20 -13.94
CA ASP A 880 5.95 -19.88 -12.92
C ASP A 880 6.71 -19.45 -11.67
N GLY A 881 6.69 -18.16 -11.34
CA GLY A 881 7.36 -17.63 -10.15
C GLY A 881 8.83 -17.26 -10.35
N VAL A 882 9.62 -17.40 -9.29
CA VAL A 882 11.04 -17.01 -9.22
C VAL A 882 11.83 -18.10 -8.50
N CYS A 883 13.12 -18.26 -8.81
CA CYS A 883 13.99 -19.21 -8.11
C CYS A 883 14.68 -18.58 -6.88
N ILE A 884 15.09 -19.41 -5.92
CA ILE A 884 15.82 -18.97 -4.71
C ILE A 884 17.05 -18.14 -5.10
N LEU A 885 17.85 -18.63 -6.07
CA LEU A 885 19.12 -17.97 -6.38
C LEU A 885 19.00 -16.61 -7.06
N CYS A 886 17.93 -16.39 -7.84
CA CYS A 886 17.66 -15.08 -8.45
C CYS A 886 17.08 -14.06 -7.45
N TYR A 887 16.46 -14.52 -6.36
CA TYR A 887 15.97 -13.66 -5.29
C TYR A 887 17.08 -13.34 -4.27
N GLY A 888 17.69 -14.40 -3.72
CA GLY A 888 18.73 -14.32 -2.69
C GLY A 888 18.18 -14.46 -1.27
N ARG A 889 18.62 -13.55 -0.38
CA ARG A 889 18.31 -13.54 1.05
C ARG A 889 16.88 -13.05 1.33
N ASN A 890 16.18 -13.73 2.24
CA ASN A 890 14.97 -13.21 2.85
C ASN A 890 15.34 -12.18 3.93
N LEU A 891 15.03 -10.92 3.65
CA LEU A 891 15.36 -9.80 4.54
C LEU A 891 14.65 -9.87 5.91
N ALA A 892 13.54 -10.60 6.03
CA ALA A 892 12.83 -10.73 7.29
C ALA A 892 13.46 -11.76 8.24
N SER A 893 14.05 -12.83 7.71
CA SER A 893 14.66 -13.90 8.51
C SER A 893 16.17 -13.77 8.64
N GLY A 894 16.82 -13.18 7.63
CA GLY A 894 18.28 -13.13 7.50
C GLY A 894 18.88 -14.34 6.78
N ASP A 895 18.07 -15.32 6.39
CA ASP A 895 18.51 -16.56 5.72
C ASP A 895 18.19 -16.53 4.22
N LEU A 896 18.59 -17.55 3.46
CA LEU A 896 18.10 -17.72 2.08
C LEU A 896 16.58 -17.90 2.06
N VAL A 897 15.94 -17.44 0.97
CA VAL A 897 14.49 -17.60 0.83
C VAL A 897 14.10 -19.08 0.66
N GLU A 898 12.99 -19.48 1.25
CA GLU A 898 12.47 -20.85 1.19
C GLU A 898 11.44 -21.03 0.06
N ILE A 899 11.29 -22.28 -0.40
CA ILE A 899 10.26 -22.64 -1.39
C ILE A 899 8.87 -22.42 -0.78
N GLY A 900 8.02 -21.70 -1.52
CA GLY A 900 6.67 -21.34 -1.10
C GLY A 900 6.52 -19.90 -0.57
N GLU A 901 7.61 -19.16 -0.39
CA GLU A 901 7.54 -17.76 0.07
C GLU A 901 6.88 -16.85 -0.99
N ALA A 902 5.85 -16.10 -0.57
CA ALA A 902 5.09 -15.21 -1.44
C ALA A 902 5.80 -13.84 -1.65
N VAL A 903 6.97 -13.86 -2.28
CA VAL A 903 7.84 -12.68 -2.45
C VAL A 903 7.18 -11.52 -3.19
N GLY A 904 6.24 -11.78 -4.10
CA GLY A 904 5.52 -10.73 -4.81
C GLY A 904 4.59 -9.90 -3.91
N VAL A 905 3.93 -10.56 -2.95
CA VAL A 905 3.08 -9.87 -1.96
C VAL A 905 3.95 -9.05 -1.00
N ILE A 906 5.09 -9.62 -0.56
CA ILE A 906 6.05 -8.93 0.31
C ILE A 906 6.58 -7.68 -0.41
N ALA A 907 7.01 -7.79 -1.66
CA ALA A 907 7.49 -6.65 -2.44
C ALA A 907 6.43 -5.55 -2.61
N ALA A 908 5.19 -5.94 -2.92
CA ALA A 908 4.09 -4.97 -3.05
C ALA A 908 3.80 -4.22 -1.75
N GLN A 909 3.88 -4.90 -0.59
CA GLN A 909 3.72 -4.28 0.73
C GLN A 909 4.91 -3.38 1.08
N SER A 910 6.14 -3.83 0.83
CA SER A 910 7.37 -3.07 1.09
C SER A 910 7.47 -1.79 0.28
N ILE A 911 6.75 -1.67 -0.84
CA ILE A 911 6.62 -0.42 -1.61
C ILE A 911 5.41 0.39 -1.13
N GLY A 912 4.27 -0.28 -0.91
CA GLY A 912 3.00 0.38 -0.62
C GLY A 912 2.93 1.03 0.76
N GLU A 913 3.52 0.39 1.76
CA GLU A 913 3.50 0.85 3.14
C GLU A 913 4.31 2.14 3.32
N PRO A 914 5.60 2.23 2.90
CA PRO A 914 6.35 3.48 3.00
C PRO A 914 5.74 4.60 2.18
N GLY A 915 5.20 4.30 0.99
CA GLY A 915 4.51 5.29 0.16
C GLY A 915 3.28 5.89 0.86
N THR A 916 2.55 5.08 1.65
CA THR A 916 1.42 5.56 2.46
C THR A 916 1.90 6.36 3.66
N GLN A 917 2.95 5.90 4.35
CA GLN A 917 3.54 6.62 5.49
C GLN A 917 4.15 7.97 5.11
N LEU A 918 4.90 8.05 4.01
CA LEU A 918 5.48 9.30 3.50
C LEU A 918 4.39 10.31 3.19
N THR A 919 3.29 9.85 2.57
CA THR A 919 2.13 10.70 2.31
C THR A 919 1.56 11.27 3.62
N MET A 920 1.45 10.48 4.69
CA MET A 920 0.98 11.00 5.98
C MET A 920 2.00 11.96 6.60
N ARG A 921 3.27 11.57 6.75
CA ARG A 921 4.30 12.34 7.46
C ARG A 921 4.67 13.66 6.77
N THR A 922 4.84 13.65 5.45
CA THR A 922 5.28 14.85 4.70
C THR A 922 4.24 15.97 4.74
N PHE A 923 2.94 15.65 4.74
CA PHE A 923 1.88 16.67 4.74
C PHE A 923 1.49 17.15 6.14
N HIS A 924 1.75 16.39 7.20
CA HIS A 924 1.60 16.88 8.58
C HIS A 924 2.56 18.02 8.92
N ILE A 925 3.75 18.03 8.31
CA ILE A 925 4.76 19.09 8.45
C ILE A 925 4.49 20.25 7.46
N GLY A 926 3.54 20.07 6.53
CA GLY A 926 3.24 20.95 5.38
C GLY A 926 2.73 22.37 5.71
N GLY A 927 2.84 22.82 6.96
CA GLY A 927 2.73 24.22 7.32
C GLY A 927 3.98 25.02 6.95
N THR A 928 5.17 24.46 7.22
CA THR A 928 6.46 25.11 6.96
C THR A 928 7.03 24.68 5.62
N ALA A 929 7.36 25.65 4.76
CA ALA A 929 8.12 25.39 3.55
C ALA A 929 9.62 25.45 3.88
N SER A 930 10.33 24.36 3.68
CA SER A 930 11.79 24.35 3.68
C SER A 930 12.22 23.96 2.27
N ARG A 931 12.50 24.96 1.44
CA ARG A 931 13.22 24.75 0.19
C ARG A 931 14.67 24.53 0.59
N VAL A 932 15.30 23.46 0.09
CA VAL A 932 16.75 23.30 0.22
C VAL A 932 17.36 24.50 -0.50
N ALA A 933 18.15 25.31 0.21
CA ALA A 933 18.85 26.43 -0.38
C ALA A 933 19.65 25.91 -1.59
N GLU A 934 19.45 26.51 -2.76
CA GLU A 934 20.21 26.11 -3.93
C GLU A 934 21.67 26.45 -3.67
N GLN A 935 22.57 25.47 -3.83
CA GLN A 935 24.00 25.67 -3.60
C GLN A 935 24.50 26.75 -4.55
N THR A 936 24.90 27.89 -3.98
CA THR A 936 25.47 29.03 -4.69
C THR A 936 26.97 28.91 -4.86
N THR A 937 27.61 27.99 -4.12
CA THR A 937 29.06 27.81 -4.09
C THR A 937 29.42 26.33 -4.20
N LEU A 938 30.53 26.06 -4.89
CA LEU A 938 31.17 24.75 -4.99
C LEU A 938 32.43 24.77 -4.14
N GLN A 939 32.56 23.85 -3.17
CA GLN A 939 33.72 23.72 -2.30
C GLN A 939 34.52 22.44 -2.61
N ALA A 940 35.84 22.49 -2.37
CA ALA A 940 36.73 21.35 -2.53
C ALA A 940 36.48 20.31 -1.43
N LYS A 941 36.14 19.07 -1.82
CA LYS A 941 35.87 17.96 -0.88
C LYS A 941 37.14 17.22 -0.43
N LYS A 942 38.28 17.43 -1.10
CA LYS A 942 39.56 16.76 -0.83
C LYS A 942 40.71 17.67 -1.22
N ASP A 943 41.83 17.49 -0.53
CA ASP A 943 43.09 18.13 -0.89
C ASP A 943 43.59 17.64 -2.25
N GLY A 944 44.05 18.56 -3.09
CA GLY A 944 44.62 18.17 -4.38
C GLY A 944 44.91 19.34 -5.29
N LEU A 945 45.28 19.00 -6.52
CA LEU A 945 45.58 19.94 -7.59
C LEU A 945 44.37 20.06 -8.51
N VAL A 946 43.91 21.29 -8.73
CA VAL A 946 42.77 21.58 -9.61
C VAL A 946 43.21 21.45 -11.07
N LYS A 947 42.40 20.75 -11.87
CA LYS A 947 42.59 20.62 -13.31
C LYS A 947 41.29 20.94 -14.04
N TYR A 948 41.36 21.86 -14.99
CA TYR A 948 40.25 22.20 -15.86
C TYR A 948 40.10 21.16 -16.97
N VAL A 949 38.86 20.75 -17.22
CA VAL A 949 38.47 19.89 -18.32
C VAL A 949 37.46 20.63 -19.16
N ASP A 950 37.88 21.00 -20.36
CA ASP A 950 37.06 21.72 -21.32
C ASP A 950 36.40 22.98 -20.73
N ILE A 951 37.05 23.72 -19.84
CA ILE A 951 36.54 25.01 -19.34
C ILE A 951 37.05 26.13 -20.24
N LYS A 952 36.13 26.95 -20.76
CA LYS A 952 36.47 28.24 -21.39
C LYS A 952 36.07 29.36 -20.43
N SER A 953 37.03 30.13 -19.95
CA SER A 953 36.78 31.26 -19.05
C SER A 953 37.24 32.59 -19.62
N ILE A 954 36.51 33.67 -19.33
CA ILE A 954 36.89 35.05 -19.62
C ILE A 954 37.14 35.80 -18.32
N ARG A 955 38.11 36.73 -18.33
CA ARG A 955 38.44 37.58 -17.18
C ARG A 955 37.73 38.93 -17.29
N THR A 956 36.88 39.25 -16.33
CA THR A 956 36.13 40.52 -16.27
C THR A 956 37.03 41.68 -15.79
N GLU A 957 36.64 42.94 -16.02
CA GLU A 957 37.38 44.15 -15.59
C GLU A 957 37.67 44.20 -14.07
N GLY A 958 36.90 43.46 -13.26
CA GLY A 958 37.10 43.27 -11.81
C GLY A 958 38.09 42.16 -11.39
N LYS A 959 38.87 41.57 -12.33
CA LYS A 959 39.82 40.44 -12.14
C LYS A 959 39.22 39.04 -11.88
N GLU A 960 37.92 38.86 -12.07
CA GLU A 960 37.21 37.60 -11.82
C GLU A 960 37.17 36.73 -13.09
N ASN A 961 37.33 35.40 -12.97
CA ASN A 961 37.23 34.46 -14.10
C ASN A 961 35.80 33.91 -14.18
N VAL A 962 35.13 34.03 -15.33
CA VAL A 962 33.74 33.59 -15.52
C VAL A 962 33.67 32.54 -16.63
N VAL A 963 32.92 31.45 -16.41
CA VAL A 963 32.78 30.32 -17.35
C VAL A 963 31.82 30.65 -18.49
N MET A 964 32.28 30.43 -19.73
CA MET A 964 31.57 30.79 -20.97
C MET A 964 31.04 29.59 -21.74
N ASN A 965 31.20 28.37 -21.23
CA ASN A 965 30.70 27.16 -21.90
C ASN A 965 29.95 26.21 -20.96
N ARG A 966 29.01 25.44 -21.52
CA ARG A 966 28.04 24.62 -20.75
C ARG A 966 28.55 23.22 -20.35
N ASN A 967 29.64 22.77 -20.95
CA ASN A 967 30.18 21.41 -20.79
C ASN A 967 31.53 21.38 -20.06
N GLY A 968 31.88 22.46 -19.35
CA GLY A 968 33.12 22.53 -18.57
C GLY A 968 33.05 21.71 -17.28
N GLY A 969 34.18 21.12 -16.90
CA GLY A 969 34.35 20.38 -15.65
C GLY A 969 35.65 20.73 -14.94
N LEU A 970 35.65 20.59 -13.62
CA LEU A 970 36.78 20.84 -12.73
C LEU A 970 37.10 19.55 -11.99
N ILE A 971 38.34 19.09 -12.09
CA ILE A 971 38.82 17.84 -11.47
C ILE A 971 39.83 18.18 -10.38
N ILE A 972 39.75 17.49 -9.25
CA ILE A 972 40.78 17.51 -8.21
C ILE A 972 41.63 16.26 -8.38
N GLN A 973 42.94 16.42 -8.57
CA GLN A 973 43.89 15.31 -8.74
C GLN A 973 44.83 15.20 -7.53
N ASN A 974 45.25 13.98 -7.20
CA ASN A 974 46.34 13.78 -6.25
C ASN A 974 47.72 14.08 -6.88
N ASN A 975 48.78 14.09 -6.08
CA ASN A 975 50.15 14.32 -6.58
C ASN A 975 50.66 13.27 -7.60
N GLN A 976 49.94 12.14 -7.77
CA GLN A 976 50.25 11.07 -8.73
C GLN A 976 49.37 11.15 -10.00
N GLY A 977 48.55 12.20 -10.16
CA GLY A 977 47.68 12.41 -11.32
C GLY A 977 46.37 11.61 -11.32
N ARG A 978 46.04 10.91 -10.23
CA ARG A 978 44.76 10.19 -10.07
C ARG A 978 43.64 11.17 -9.74
N GLU A 979 42.51 11.06 -10.44
CA GLU A 979 41.32 11.87 -10.17
C GLU A 979 40.72 11.48 -8.82
N LEU A 980 40.58 12.45 -7.92
CA LEU A 980 39.99 12.30 -6.59
C LEU A 980 38.52 12.74 -6.56
N ALA A 981 38.19 13.79 -7.32
CA ALA A 981 36.84 14.31 -7.46
C ALA A 981 36.68 15.00 -8.82
N ARG A 982 35.49 14.90 -9.42
CA ARG A 982 35.13 15.57 -10.68
C ARG A 982 33.83 16.33 -10.47
N HIS A 983 33.87 17.63 -10.72
CA HIS A 983 32.75 18.55 -10.58
C HIS A 983 32.39 19.13 -11.94
N LYS A 984 31.09 19.19 -12.26
CA LYS A 984 30.62 19.90 -13.45
C LYS A 984 30.42 21.38 -13.10
N ILE A 985 30.90 22.29 -13.94
CA ILE A 985 30.75 23.73 -13.70
C ILE A 985 29.64 24.29 -14.60
N LEU A 986 28.80 25.14 -14.03
CA LEU A 986 27.69 25.79 -14.73
C LEU A 986 28.18 26.95 -15.61
N TYR A 987 27.46 27.23 -16.68
CA TYR A 987 27.68 28.43 -17.51
C TYR A 987 27.40 29.68 -16.66
N SER A 988 28.20 30.75 -16.86
CA SER A 988 28.20 31.98 -16.07
C SER A 988 28.68 31.86 -14.61
N ALA A 989 29.15 30.69 -14.18
CA ALA A 989 29.77 30.53 -12.86
C ALA A 989 31.09 31.30 -12.79
N ARG A 990 31.30 31.98 -11.67
CA ARG A 990 32.54 32.63 -11.28
C ARG A 990 33.50 31.60 -10.70
N LEU A 991 34.68 31.47 -11.27
CA LEU A 991 35.75 30.59 -10.77
C LEU A 991 36.60 31.37 -9.76
N CYS A 992 36.76 30.79 -8.57
CA CYS A 992 37.57 31.35 -7.49
C CYS A 992 39.00 30.79 -7.48
N VAL A 993 39.24 29.70 -8.21
CA VAL A 993 40.55 29.05 -8.39
C VAL A 993 40.99 29.14 -9.86
N ASN A 994 42.26 28.85 -10.13
CA ASN A 994 42.81 28.71 -11.50
C ASN A 994 43.22 27.26 -11.78
N ASP A 995 43.43 26.96 -13.07
CA ASP A 995 43.96 25.67 -13.51
C ASP A 995 45.38 25.46 -12.94
N GLY A 996 45.60 24.34 -12.26
CA GLY A 996 46.85 24.00 -11.60
C GLY A 996 46.99 24.47 -10.13
N ASP A 997 46.01 25.18 -9.58
CA ASP A 997 46.05 25.63 -8.18
C ASP A 997 45.93 24.45 -7.21
N ARG A 998 46.65 24.53 -6.08
CA ARG A 998 46.48 23.59 -4.97
C ARG A 998 45.37 24.08 -4.06
N VAL A 999 44.38 23.23 -3.84
CA VAL A 999 43.23 23.49 -2.97
C VAL A 999 43.27 22.56 -1.77
N LYS A 1000 42.84 23.08 -0.63
CA LYS A 1000 42.57 22.31 0.58
C LYS A 1000 41.08 22.00 0.68
N GLU A 1001 40.75 20.97 1.42
CA GLU A 1001 39.37 20.67 1.80
C GLU A 1001 38.70 21.90 2.41
N GLY A 1002 37.55 22.30 1.85
CA GLY A 1002 36.77 23.48 2.23
C GLY A 1002 37.00 24.73 1.37
N ASP A 1003 38.02 24.78 0.52
CA ASP A 1003 38.26 25.95 -0.36
C ASP A 1003 37.15 26.11 -1.41
N ILE A 1004 36.71 27.36 -1.65
CA ILE A 1004 35.69 27.67 -2.65
C ILE A 1004 36.30 27.59 -4.06
N LEU A 1005 35.75 26.70 -4.88
CA LEU A 1005 36.17 26.46 -6.27
C LEU A 1005 35.42 27.36 -7.26
N ALA A 1006 34.10 27.49 -7.10
CA ALA A 1006 33.26 28.30 -7.99
C ALA A 1006 32.01 28.84 -7.28
N GLU A 1007 31.47 29.95 -7.76
CA GLU A 1007 30.25 30.60 -7.26
C GLU A 1007 29.31 30.95 -8.42
N TRP A 1008 27.99 30.88 -8.23
CA TRP A 1008 27.00 31.30 -9.23
C TRP A 1008 25.68 31.75 -8.57
N ASP A 1009 24.90 32.55 -9.28
CA ASP A 1009 23.51 32.84 -8.91
C ASP A 1009 22.60 31.77 -9.55
N PRO A 1010 21.96 30.89 -8.76
CA PRO A 1010 21.10 29.83 -9.29
C PRO A 1010 19.84 30.34 -9.99
N TYR A 1011 19.42 31.57 -9.69
CA TYR A 1011 18.17 32.14 -10.18
C TYR A 1011 18.37 33.18 -11.28
N SER A 1012 19.61 33.61 -11.54
CA SER A 1012 19.95 34.46 -12.68
C SER A 1012 20.62 33.63 -13.78
N MET A 1013 19.93 33.43 -14.91
CA MET A 1013 20.59 32.94 -16.13
C MET A 1013 21.13 34.15 -16.90
N SER A 1014 22.29 34.64 -16.49
CA SER A 1014 22.97 35.71 -17.19
C SER A 1014 23.53 35.21 -18.53
N ILE A 1015 22.98 35.66 -19.65
CA ILE A 1015 23.55 35.42 -20.98
C ILE A 1015 24.71 36.39 -21.17
N LEU A 1016 25.93 35.88 -21.15
CA LEU A 1016 27.15 36.68 -21.21
C LEU A 1016 27.70 36.71 -22.63
N THR A 1017 28.21 37.86 -23.05
CA THR A 1017 28.88 38.03 -24.34
C THR A 1017 30.40 37.89 -24.20
N GLU A 1018 31.04 37.20 -25.14
CA GLU A 1018 32.51 37.10 -25.17
C GLU A 1018 33.20 38.38 -25.69
N LYS A 1019 32.43 39.30 -26.29
CA LYS A 1019 32.93 40.49 -26.98
C LYS A 1019 32.17 41.74 -26.58
N LYS A 1020 32.86 42.89 -26.58
CA LYS A 1020 32.26 44.22 -26.42
C LYS A 1020 31.58 44.64 -27.75
N GLY A 1021 30.36 45.16 -27.67
CA GLY A 1021 29.59 45.60 -28.85
C GLY A 1021 28.17 46.05 -28.51
N THR A 1022 27.39 46.42 -29.52
CA THR A 1022 25.96 46.72 -29.38
C THR A 1022 25.14 45.43 -29.50
N VAL A 1023 24.17 45.23 -28.60
CA VAL A 1023 23.27 44.07 -28.61
C VAL A 1023 22.28 44.18 -29.77
N ALA A 1024 22.10 43.11 -30.52
CA ALA A 1024 21.08 42.98 -31.56
C ALA A 1024 20.46 41.59 -31.49
N PHE A 1025 19.15 41.50 -31.71
CA PHE A 1025 18.45 40.23 -31.79
C PHE A 1025 18.70 39.58 -33.16
N GLY A 1026 19.11 38.30 -33.16
CA GLY A 1026 19.27 37.48 -34.37
C GLY A 1026 18.30 36.32 -34.32
N ASP A 1027 17.60 36.06 -35.44
CA ASP A 1027 16.61 34.97 -35.58
C ASP A 1027 15.44 35.01 -34.57
N ILE A 1028 15.20 36.17 -33.96
CA ILE A 1028 14.07 36.41 -33.07
C ILE A 1028 12.98 37.17 -33.82
N VAL A 1029 11.78 36.59 -33.85
CA VAL A 1029 10.59 37.17 -34.44
C VAL A 1029 9.54 37.29 -33.32
N GLU A 1030 9.12 38.52 -33.07
CA GLU A 1030 8.10 38.84 -32.08
C GLU A 1030 6.80 38.05 -32.35
N ASN A 1031 6.22 37.47 -31.31
CA ASN A 1031 5.05 36.59 -31.31
C ASN A 1031 5.22 35.20 -31.95
N LEU A 1032 6.43 34.84 -32.44
CA LEU A 1032 6.73 33.51 -32.97
C LEU A 1032 7.85 32.80 -32.18
N THR A 1033 8.96 33.47 -31.92
CA THR A 1033 10.09 32.94 -31.13
C THR A 1033 10.38 33.74 -29.86
N MET A 1034 9.75 34.90 -29.69
CA MET A 1034 9.79 35.73 -28.49
C MET A 1034 8.40 36.30 -28.21
N ARG A 1035 8.05 36.48 -26.94
CA ARG A 1035 6.88 37.24 -26.52
C ARG A 1035 7.35 38.33 -25.57
N GLU A 1036 6.92 39.56 -25.82
CA GLU A 1036 7.18 40.69 -24.93
C GLU A 1036 6.16 40.67 -23.79
N GLU A 1037 6.63 40.71 -22.54
CA GLU A 1037 5.79 40.77 -21.34
C GLU A 1037 6.09 42.08 -20.62
N TYR A 1038 5.13 43.00 -20.67
CA TYR A 1038 5.22 44.27 -19.95
C TYR A 1038 5.00 44.06 -18.45
N ASP A 1039 5.92 44.55 -17.62
CA ASP A 1039 5.69 44.67 -16.18
C ASP A 1039 4.97 46.00 -15.90
N ASP A 1040 3.68 45.91 -15.54
CA ASP A 1040 2.79 47.04 -15.21
C ASP A 1040 3.35 47.96 -14.10
N THR A 1041 4.30 47.46 -13.30
CA THR A 1041 4.82 48.14 -12.11
C THR A 1041 6.09 48.95 -12.37
N THR A 1042 6.96 48.49 -13.28
CA THR A 1042 8.21 49.18 -13.63
C THR A 1042 8.11 49.97 -14.93
N GLY A 1043 7.10 49.69 -15.77
CA GLY A 1043 6.88 50.38 -17.04
C GLY A 1043 7.91 50.04 -18.12
N HIS A 1044 8.72 49.01 -17.88
CA HIS A 1044 9.69 48.46 -18.82
C HIS A 1044 9.16 47.16 -19.43
N SER A 1045 9.48 46.93 -20.70
CA SER A 1045 9.20 45.68 -21.41
C SER A 1045 10.36 44.69 -21.40
#